data_AF-A0AAV5AG93-F1
#
_entry.id   AF-A0AAV5AG93-F1
#
_cell.length_a   1.000
_cell.length_b   1.000
_cell.length_c   1.000
_cell.angle_alpha   90.00
_cell.angle_beta   90.00
_cell.angle_gamma   90.00
#
_symmetry.space_group_name_H-M   'P 1'
#
loop_
_entity.id
_entity.type
_entity.pdbx_description
1 polymer ?
#
loop_
_entity_poly.entity_id
_entity_poly.type
_entity_poly.pdbx_seq_one_letter_code
_entity_poly.pdbx_strand_id
1 'polypeptide(L)'
;MPPNDSSARGKSPDFRLPSQHGPNTLEDEEHVLVLEFSDCVRKTNNSKQSERHSFSRPPSLSPTALKKFIENRNERFEKAIDELLFAIPSGESPVELVQAAAREHIPILPSILRTRQRGSTEILIPDLNKRPPISQVLREITGQQSNNYDEEDINEFTGLDWYQGQIVFREIVAGSTGVTAVTPDLRIQGKLDTPLSTVIVNALASARNITGLYSHQAAAINAIDRSSNVIVSTRTASGKSIIYQALAQDQRLALEQLLSNCNGLEHVRVGTYDGDTPDDQRRFLRGNASAILTNFDMLHASILPHEELWRRLFQNLKIVVVDELHYYTGLLGSHVAMILRRLQRICAAVGNPNVIFVSCSATISNPLEFTQTIFGIQNFEVITEDGAPAGEKEFLVWKPGLVDPLDPRSLREPPMAEAILLMIYLMKRGVRTIIFCKIRRICELVMKTLRTTLTSEGRLDILERVMSYRGGQTVVKSKKKHSPETYSGLFATNALELGVDIGVLDAVIMLGFPRGDLASFRQQAGRAGRRSQDSLVVLVAESTGVDEHYVKNPEELLSTPTPDLLIDLDNQGVLEGHLQCAAHEMPLSFRDEVYFGPAMKVICEKQLSKDEEGWYHTHARFLPYPAKYVSIRGVEEERYAVIDITGIDSGKEPRTLEEIELSRAIFEIYEGAIFLHQGLPFLVHEVSHDAKTAHLLRTDVGWVTRPRDIDPKRTFRVREIRDAPQRAFYGRLNSFLNSGKKVLDAVDLDTPPYKRETFGLWIDIPRGIPHTMRTKGLNPAEGIHSAQHAFLNKFSLGAELRTECKAAEKEYADTLSSRKRPARLIFYDNAGKQSGSLSAKAFDHSSDLLHSVLDTVENCPCEDGCPNCISSSDCKENDEVASKRGAIVILRSILGLTLELDDLPDVDPHTIPETVVDAEPLSIPRNETNS
;
A
#
# COMPACT_ATOMS: atom_id res chain seq x y z
N MET A 1 47.32 -50.16 58.95
CA MET A 1 47.78 -48.75 58.94
C MET A 1 46.93 -48.00 57.92
N PRO A 2 46.47 -46.78 58.26
CA PRO A 2 45.09 -46.28 58.08
C PRO A 2 44.99 -45.27 56.89
N PRO A 3 43.85 -44.58 56.62
CA PRO A 3 42.57 -44.41 57.36
C PRO A 3 41.32 -44.90 56.59
N ASN A 4 40.26 -45.43 57.22
CA ASN A 4 39.22 -44.86 58.13
C ASN A 4 38.10 -44.05 57.44
N ASP A 5 37.06 -44.79 57.04
CA ASP A 5 35.65 -44.73 57.45
C ASP A 5 34.73 -43.50 57.26
N SER A 6 33.66 -43.78 56.49
CA SER A 6 32.25 -43.48 56.71
C SER A 6 31.73 -42.02 56.69
N SER A 7 30.90 -41.70 55.70
CA SER A 7 29.45 -41.56 55.92
C SER A 7 28.71 -41.30 54.60
N ALA A 8 27.74 -42.17 54.34
CA ALA A 8 26.83 -42.12 53.21
C ALA A 8 25.74 -41.05 53.39
N ARG A 9 25.38 -40.37 52.30
CA ARG A 9 24.02 -39.85 52.04
C ARG A 9 23.68 -40.11 50.57
N GLY A 10 22.44 -40.57 50.38
CA GLY A 10 22.01 -41.43 49.29
C GLY A 10 22.10 -40.82 47.89
N LYS A 11 22.41 -41.70 46.93
CA LYS A 11 22.21 -41.46 45.50
C LYS A 11 20.71 -41.39 45.21
N SER A 12 20.26 -40.31 44.59
CA SER A 12 18.98 -40.27 43.88
C SER A 12 19.00 -41.30 42.73
N PRO A 13 17.86 -41.91 42.39
CA PRO A 13 17.83 -43.03 41.44
C PRO A 13 18.25 -42.60 40.03
N ASP A 14 19.23 -43.33 39.47
CA ASP A 14 19.64 -43.25 38.07
C ASP A 14 18.45 -43.62 37.15
N PHE A 15 17.79 -42.62 36.57
CA PHE A 15 16.83 -42.81 35.47
C PHE A 15 17.53 -42.76 34.11
N ARG A 16 18.54 -43.60 33.88
CA ARG A 16 19.07 -43.87 32.53
C ARG A 16 19.62 -45.29 32.41
N LEU A 17 18.74 -46.24 32.11
CA LEU A 17 19.08 -47.44 31.37
C LEU A 17 18.04 -47.63 30.26
N PRO A 18 18.43 -47.68 28.98
CA PRO A 18 17.49 -48.00 27.91
C PRO A 18 17.17 -49.51 27.97
N SER A 19 15.90 -49.85 28.14
CA SER A 19 15.43 -51.23 28.02
C SER A 19 15.55 -51.70 26.58
N GLN A 20 16.31 -52.78 26.36
CA GLN A 20 16.28 -53.54 25.12
C GLN A 20 14.96 -54.31 25.01
N HIS A 21 14.00 -53.79 24.24
CA HIS A 21 12.86 -54.58 23.73
C HIS A 21 12.55 -54.22 22.27
N GLY A 22 12.08 -55.22 21.53
CA GLY A 22 12.02 -55.27 20.06
C GLY A 22 10.97 -54.38 19.38
N PRO A 23 10.80 -54.51 18.05
CA PRO A 23 10.02 -53.57 17.26
C PRO A 23 8.53 -53.89 17.39
N ASN A 24 7.79 -53.05 18.12
CA ASN A 24 6.37 -52.72 17.97
C ASN A 24 5.73 -52.37 19.32
N THR A 25 5.88 -51.13 19.76
CA THR A 25 4.89 -50.39 20.59
C THR A 25 5.25 -48.91 20.51
N LEU A 26 4.41 -48.11 19.84
CA LEU A 26 4.47 -46.66 19.82
C LEU A 26 3.58 -46.13 20.95
N GLU A 27 4.09 -46.12 22.19
CA GLU A 27 3.45 -45.41 23.31
C GLU A 27 4.48 -44.45 23.93
N ASP A 28 4.11 -43.16 23.89
CA ASP A 28 4.56 -42.01 24.68
C ASP A 28 6.04 -41.96 25.09
N GLU A 29 6.90 -41.45 24.20
CA GLU A 29 8.18 -40.89 24.61
C GLU A 29 7.98 -39.46 25.14
N GLU A 30 7.82 -39.33 26.46
CA GLU A 30 7.93 -38.04 27.16
C GLU A 30 9.38 -37.54 27.08
N HIS A 31 9.58 -36.37 26.47
CA HIS A 31 10.91 -35.74 26.39
C HIS A 31 11.01 -34.55 27.35
N VAL A 32 12.02 -34.59 28.23
CA VAL A 32 12.34 -33.51 29.18
C VAL A 32 13.39 -32.57 28.57
N LEU A 33 13.08 -31.26 28.54
CA LEU A 33 14.02 -30.21 28.17
C LEU A 33 15.01 -29.98 29.33
N VAL A 34 16.29 -30.26 29.13
CA VAL A 34 17.35 -29.99 30.13
C VAL A 34 18.14 -28.75 29.70
N LEU A 35 18.06 -27.68 30.48
CA LEU A 35 18.87 -26.48 30.30
C LEU A 35 20.06 -26.53 31.26
N GLU A 36 21.27 -26.55 30.71
CA GLU A 36 22.52 -26.52 31.47
C GLU A 36 23.10 -25.09 31.44
N PHE A 37 23.10 -24.40 32.57
CA PHE A 37 23.76 -23.11 32.71
C PHE A 37 25.24 -23.35 33.01
N SER A 38 26.11 -22.96 32.09
CA SER A 38 27.57 -23.01 32.29
C SER A 38 28.05 -21.75 33.03
N ASP A 39 28.38 -21.93 34.31
CA ASP A 39 29.07 -20.93 35.13
C ASP A 39 30.52 -20.77 34.68
N CYS A 40 30.85 -19.68 34.00
CA CYS A 40 32.24 -19.25 33.85
C CYS A 40 32.62 -18.30 35.01
N VAL A 41 33.02 -18.89 36.14
CA VAL A 41 33.75 -18.17 37.19
C VAL A 41 35.24 -18.15 36.83
N ARG A 42 35.85 -16.96 36.77
CA ARG A 42 37.25 -16.78 37.17
C ARG A 42 37.42 -15.60 38.12
N LYS A 43 38.03 -15.92 39.26
CA LYS A 43 38.37 -15.07 40.41
C LYS A 43 39.73 -14.36 40.21
N THR A 44 39.81 -13.11 40.68
CA THR A 44 40.91 -12.42 41.42
C THR A 44 42.28 -12.19 40.69
N ASN A 45 42.95 -11.02 40.69
CA ASN A 45 43.28 -10.07 41.78
C ASN A 45 43.79 -8.68 41.27
N ASN A 46 43.59 -7.65 42.11
CA ASN A 46 44.34 -6.38 42.30
C ASN A 46 44.49 -5.29 41.19
N SER A 47 43.65 -4.26 41.36
CA SER A 47 43.88 -2.79 41.41
C SER A 47 44.60 -2.01 40.30
N LYS A 48 43.80 -1.10 39.69
CA LYS A 48 44.08 0.23 39.08
C LYS A 48 45.04 0.19 37.89
N GLN A 49 44.66 0.46 36.64
CA GLN A 49 43.86 1.54 36.05
C GLN A 49 43.52 1.15 34.58
N SER A 50 42.63 1.92 33.96
CA SER A 50 41.95 1.70 32.67
C SER A 50 42.75 1.15 31.48
N GLU A 51 42.21 0.12 30.83
CA GLU A 51 42.19 -0.03 29.36
C GLU A 51 41.09 -1.03 28.91
N ARG A 52 40.50 -0.74 27.73
CA ARG A 52 39.30 -1.33 27.08
C ARG A 52 39.52 -2.82 26.72
N HIS A 53 38.52 -3.73 26.73
CA HIS A 53 37.41 -3.85 25.75
C HIS A 53 36.30 -4.83 26.22
N SER A 54 35.03 -4.39 26.05
CA SER A 54 33.77 -5.07 25.61
C SER A 54 33.58 -6.61 25.73
N PHE A 55 32.40 -7.18 26.06
CA PHE A 55 30.99 -6.83 25.78
C PHE A 55 30.00 -7.27 26.90
N SER A 56 28.95 -6.47 27.17
CA SER A 56 27.77 -6.76 28.03
C SER A 56 26.49 -6.66 27.18
N ARG A 57 25.41 -7.48 27.21
CA ARG A 57 24.65 -8.31 28.19
C ARG A 57 23.70 -7.54 29.15
N PRO A 58 22.48 -8.08 29.39
CA PRO A 58 21.22 -7.35 29.64
C PRO A 58 21.12 -6.69 31.02
N PRO A 59 20.20 -5.72 31.22
CA PRO A 59 20.21 -4.84 32.39
C PRO A 59 20.05 -5.65 33.67
N SER A 60 21.04 -5.52 34.56
CA SER A 60 20.99 -6.10 35.90
C SER A 60 19.93 -5.36 36.71
N LEU A 61 18.77 -5.99 36.92
CA LEU A 61 17.92 -5.70 38.07
C LEU A 61 18.81 -5.70 39.32
N SER A 62 18.75 -4.66 40.15
CA SER A 62 19.49 -4.65 41.41
C SER A 62 19.10 -5.88 42.24
N PRO A 63 19.99 -6.45 43.08
CA PRO A 63 19.66 -7.61 43.91
C PRO A 63 18.37 -7.41 44.73
N THR A 64 18.10 -6.17 45.14
CA THR A 64 16.86 -5.75 45.81
C THR A 64 15.64 -5.74 44.87
N ALA A 65 15.79 -5.26 43.63
CA ALA A 65 14.72 -5.29 42.63
C ALA A 65 14.41 -6.72 42.14
N LEU A 66 15.44 -7.57 42.00
CA LEU A 66 15.27 -8.98 41.66
C LEU A 66 14.59 -9.74 42.80
N LYS A 67 14.96 -9.47 44.05
CA LYS A 67 14.31 -10.05 45.22
C LYS A 67 12.83 -9.63 45.30
N LYS A 68 12.54 -8.34 45.12
CA LYS A 68 11.16 -7.81 45.09
C LYS A 68 10.35 -8.36 43.92
N PHE A 69 10.98 -8.58 42.77
CA PHE A 69 10.34 -9.20 41.60
C PHE A 69 10.01 -10.68 41.86
N ILE A 70 10.93 -11.43 42.48
CA ILE A 70 10.70 -12.82 42.87
C ILE A 70 9.60 -12.90 43.94
N GLU A 71 9.61 -12.01 44.94
CA GLU A 71 8.57 -11.92 45.97
C GLU A 71 7.19 -11.64 45.34
N ASN A 72 7.06 -10.60 44.51
CA ASN A 72 5.81 -10.29 43.80
C ASN A 72 5.34 -11.43 42.88
N ARG A 73 6.28 -12.15 42.25
CA ARG A 73 5.95 -13.29 41.38
C ARG A 73 5.43 -14.46 42.21
N ASN A 74 6.07 -14.74 43.35
CA ASN A 74 5.65 -15.81 44.25
C ASN A 74 4.28 -15.49 44.88
N GLU A 75 4.04 -14.25 45.31
CA GLU A 75 2.73 -13.82 45.81
C GLU A 75 1.61 -13.99 44.75
N ARG A 76 1.89 -13.62 43.50
CA ARG A 76 0.93 -13.83 42.40
C ARG A 76 0.69 -15.32 42.13
N PHE A 77 1.72 -16.13 42.25
CA PHE A 77 1.61 -17.58 42.03
C PHE A 77 0.83 -18.25 43.17
N GLU A 78 1.09 -17.90 44.42
CA GLU A 78 0.33 -18.36 45.58
C GLU A 78 -1.14 -17.95 45.45
N LYS A 79 -1.42 -16.69 45.10
CA LYS A 79 -2.78 -16.21 44.88
C LYS A 79 -3.51 -16.96 43.78
N ALA A 80 -2.83 -17.26 42.66
CA ALA A 80 -3.41 -18.05 41.57
C ALA A 80 -3.69 -19.50 41.97
N ILE A 81 -2.84 -20.10 42.81
CA ILE A 81 -3.08 -21.43 43.38
C ILE A 81 -4.26 -21.39 44.34
N ASP A 82 -4.36 -20.40 45.21
CA ASP A 82 -5.48 -20.27 46.15
C ASP A 82 -6.81 -20.04 45.42
N GLU A 83 -6.82 -19.22 44.36
CA GLU A 83 -7.99 -19.02 43.48
C GLU A 83 -8.40 -20.34 42.79
N LEU A 84 -7.43 -21.13 42.31
CA LEU A 84 -7.68 -22.45 41.73
C LEU A 84 -8.24 -23.43 42.77
N LEU A 85 -7.66 -23.49 43.97
CA LEU A 85 -8.11 -24.35 45.05
C LEU A 85 -9.51 -23.99 45.55
N PHE A 86 -9.88 -22.71 45.53
CA PHE A 86 -11.20 -22.23 45.89
C PHE A 86 -12.26 -22.53 44.82
N ALA A 87 -11.86 -22.54 43.55
CA ALA A 87 -12.74 -22.81 42.42
C ALA A 87 -13.05 -24.31 42.22
N ILE A 88 -12.25 -25.22 42.81
CA ILE A 88 -12.40 -26.67 42.64
C ILE A 88 -13.35 -27.25 43.72
N PRO A 89 -14.40 -28.01 43.34
CA PRO A 89 -15.29 -28.70 44.28
C PRO A 89 -14.55 -29.76 45.12
N SER A 90 -15.01 -30.01 46.35
CA SER A 90 -14.43 -31.01 47.26
C SER A 90 -14.58 -32.44 46.73
N GLY A 91 -13.60 -32.88 45.94
CA GLY A 91 -13.53 -34.24 45.38
C GLY A 91 -12.54 -34.41 44.22
N GLU A 92 -12.12 -33.33 43.56
CA GLU A 92 -11.17 -33.38 42.43
C GLU A 92 -9.75 -33.00 42.84
N SER A 93 -8.76 -33.65 42.23
CA SER A 93 -7.33 -33.37 42.47
C SER A 93 -6.88 -32.16 41.65
N PRO A 94 -6.50 -31.04 42.29
CA PRO A 94 -6.02 -29.84 41.57
C PRO A 94 -4.76 -30.12 40.74
N VAL A 95 -3.94 -31.08 41.19
CA VAL A 95 -2.70 -31.47 40.52
C VAL A 95 -3.01 -32.18 39.19
N GLU A 96 -4.03 -33.02 39.15
CA GLU A 96 -4.43 -33.75 37.93
C GLU A 96 -5.01 -32.79 36.88
N LEU A 97 -5.79 -31.79 37.31
CA LEU A 97 -6.31 -30.73 36.43
C LEU A 97 -5.19 -29.90 35.80
N VAL A 98 -4.20 -29.49 36.59
CA VAL A 98 -3.04 -28.73 36.08
C VAL A 98 -2.19 -29.58 35.14
N GLN A 99 -1.99 -30.86 35.47
CA GLN A 99 -1.27 -31.78 34.58
C GLN A 99 -2.02 -32.05 33.27
N ALA A 100 -3.35 -32.14 33.30
CA ALA A 100 -4.18 -32.27 32.11
C ALA A 100 -4.10 -31.00 31.22
N ALA A 101 -4.24 -29.81 31.81
CA ALA A 101 -4.12 -28.55 31.08
C ALA A 101 -2.70 -28.32 30.51
N ALA A 102 -1.67 -28.74 31.24
CA ALA A 102 -0.28 -28.65 30.79
C ALA A 102 -0.01 -29.48 29.55
N ARG A 103 -0.70 -30.63 29.37
CA ARG A 103 -0.56 -31.48 28.17
C ARG A 103 -0.95 -30.77 26.87
N GLU A 104 -1.91 -29.85 26.90
CA GLU A 104 -2.30 -29.04 25.74
C GLU A 104 -1.22 -28.03 25.31
N HIS A 105 -0.27 -27.73 26.20
CA HIS A 105 0.75 -26.71 26.01
C HIS A 105 2.15 -27.31 25.78
N ILE A 106 2.26 -28.64 25.61
CA ILE A 106 3.52 -29.32 25.27
C ILE A 106 3.80 -29.11 23.78
N PRO A 107 4.91 -28.45 23.40
CA PRO A 107 5.26 -28.24 21.99
C PRO A 107 5.58 -29.56 21.29
N ILE A 108 4.90 -29.84 20.18
CA ILE A 108 5.10 -31.04 19.36
C ILE A 108 6.13 -30.76 18.25
N LEU A 109 7.05 -31.69 18.02
CA LEU A 109 8.04 -31.61 16.94
C LEU A 109 7.36 -31.60 15.55
N PRO A 110 7.68 -30.62 14.66
CA PRO A 110 7.09 -30.53 13.31
C PRO A 110 7.30 -31.76 12.41
N SER A 111 8.33 -32.56 12.69
CA SER A 111 8.63 -33.81 11.98
C SER A 111 7.65 -34.93 12.30
N ILE A 112 7.06 -34.97 13.49
CA ILE A 112 6.11 -36.01 13.92
C ILE A 112 4.71 -35.76 13.31
N LEU A 113 4.33 -34.49 13.12
CA LEU A 113 3.12 -34.10 12.40
C LEU A 113 3.08 -34.62 10.96
N ARG A 114 4.24 -34.70 10.29
CA ARG A 114 4.34 -35.23 8.92
C ARG A 114 4.06 -36.73 8.82
N THR A 115 4.32 -37.49 9.89
CA THR A 115 4.19 -38.95 9.88
C THR A 115 2.78 -39.41 10.25
N ARG A 116 2.06 -38.65 11.10
CA ARG A 116 0.64 -38.93 11.44
C ARG A 116 -0.34 -38.65 10.29
N GLN A 117 0.00 -37.78 9.34
CA GLN A 117 -0.91 -37.34 8.27
C GLN A 117 -1.14 -38.34 7.12
N ARG A 118 -0.51 -39.52 7.10
CA ARG A 118 -0.81 -40.55 6.07
C ARG A 118 -2.09 -41.37 6.35
N GLY A 119 -2.72 -41.19 7.51
CA GLY A 119 -3.85 -42.04 7.95
C GLY A 119 -5.20 -41.34 8.16
N SER A 120 -5.29 -40.01 8.08
CA SER A 120 -6.55 -39.27 8.24
C SER A 120 -7.03 -38.76 6.89
N THR A 121 -8.27 -39.09 6.52
CA THR A 121 -9.02 -38.62 5.35
C THR A 121 -8.69 -37.17 4.99
N GLU A 122 -7.93 -36.99 3.91
CA GLU A 122 -7.58 -35.67 3.37
C GLU A 122 -8.84 -34.90 2.98
N ILE A 123 -9.27 -33.92 3.78
CA ILE A 123 -10.14 -32.86 3.28
C ILE A 123 -9.25 -31.90 2.48
N LEU A 124 -8.91 -32.31 1.26
CA LEU A 124 -8.27 -31.47 0.26
C LEU A 124 -9.17 -30.27 -0.04
N ILE A 125 -8.57 -29.10 -0.24
CA ILE A 125 -9.28 -27.93 -0.79
C ILE A 125 -10.03 -28.39 -2.06
N PRO A 126 -11.36 -28.14 -2.15
CA PRO A 126 -12.13 -28.50 -3.32
C PRO A 126 -11.47 -28.00 -4.61
N ASP A 127 -11.54 -28.81 -5.67
CA ASP A 127 -11.09 -28.40 -7.00
C ASP A 127 -11.87 -27.15 -7.46
N LEU A 128 -11.25 -26.29 -8.25
CA LEU A 128 -11.81 -25.01 -8.72
C LEU A 128 -13.18 -25.19 -9.40
N ASN A 129 -13.40 -26.35 -10.04
CA ASN A 129 -14.65 -26.70 -10.72
C ASN A 129 -15.76 -27.22 -9.81
N LYS A 130 -15.48 -27.46 -8.52
CA LYS A 130 -16.42 -28.05 -7.53
C LYS A 130 -16.79 -27.10 -6.38
N ARG A 131 -16.52 -25.80 -6.55
CA ARG A 131 -16.80 -24.79 -5.52
C ARG A 131 -18.32 -24.48 -5.43
N PRO A 132 -18.85 -24.20 -4.23
CA PRO A 132 -20.23 -23.75 -4.07
C PRO A 132 -20.43 -22.34 -4.67
N PRO A 133 -21.66 -21.99 -5.11
CA PRO A 133 -21.98 -20.63 -5.53
C PRO A 133 -21.86 -19.66 -4.35
N ILE A 134 -21.48 -18.41 -4.64
CA ILE A 134 -21.27 -17.36 -3.60
C ILE A 134 -22.54 -17.19 -2.73
N SER A 135 -23.72 -17.21 -3.35
CA SER A 135 -24.99 -17.06 -2.63
C SER A 135 -25.28 -18.23 -1.68
N GLN A 136 -24.72 -19.42 -1.90
CA GLN A 136 -24.78 -20.53 -0.94
C GLN A 136 -23.81 -20.28 0.22
N VAL A 137 -22.58 -19.86 -0.07
CA VAL A 137 -21.57 -19.58 0.96
C VAL A 137 -22.05 -18.49 1.92
N LEU A 138 -22.71 -17.45 1.43
CA LEU A 138 -23.28 -16.39 2.27
C LEU A 138 -24.49 -16.85 3.09
N ARG A 139 -25.31 -17.76 2.55
CA ARG A 139 -26.39 -18.39 3.31
C ARG A 139 -25.85 -19.21 4.48
N GLU A 140 -24.76 -19.94 4.27
CA GLU A 140 -24.08 -20.70 5.33
C GLU A 140 -23.48 -19.78 6.41
N ILE A 141 -22.95 -18.61 6.03
CA ILE A 141 -22.45 -17.61 7.00
C ILE A 141 -23.61 -17.04 7.83
N THR A 142 -24.71 -16.68 7.18
CA THR A 142 -25.85 -15.98 7.81
C THR A 142 -26.86 -16.89 8.51
N GLY A 143 -26.83 -18.20 8.27
CA GLY A 143 -27.78 -19.16 8.83
C GLY A 143 -29.20 -19.09 8.23
N GLN A 144 -29.37 -18.55 7.01
CA GLN A 144 -30.69 -18.44 6.37
C GLN A 144 -31.16 -19.78 5.74
N GLN A 145 -32.34 -20.29 6.14
CA GLN A 145 -32.95 -21.51 5.60
C GLN A 145 -33.45 -21.37 4.15
N SER A 146 -33.36 -22.46 3.39
CA SER A 146 -34.01 -22.64 2.08
C SER A 146 -35.49 -22.99 2.28
N ASN A 147 -36.42 -22.22 1.72
CA ASN A 147 -37.84 -22.58 1.64
C ASN A 147 -38.16 -23.59 0.51
N ASN A 148 -37.17 -24.18 -0.13
CA ASN A 148 -37.37 -25.19 -1.17
C ASN A 148 -36.38 -26.34 -0.94
N TYR A 149 -36.83 -27.40 -0.27
CA TYR A 149 -36.54 -28.83 -0.48
C TYR A 149 -37.15 -29.61 0.70
N ASP A 150 -37.64 -30.83 0.41
CA ASP A 150 -38.56 -31.62 1.22
C ASP A 150 -38.15 -31.87 2.70
N GLU A 151 -39.19 -31.98 3.54
CA GLU A 151 -39.28 -31.94 5.00
C GLU A 151 -38.57 -33.05 5.83
N GLU A 152 -37.44 -33.66 5.42
CA GLU A 152 -36.88 -34.80 6.19
C GLU A 152 -35.47 -34.70 6.80
N ASP A 153 -34.75 -33.58 6.69
CA ASP A 153 -33.48 -33.39 7.42
C ASP A 153 -33.51 -32.12 8.31
N ILE A 154 -34.17 -32.23 9.47
CA ILE A 154 -34.07 -31.23 10.55
C ILE A 154 -32.73 -31.47 11.27
N ASN A 155 -31.64 -31.00 10.69
CA ASN A 155 -30.43 -30.68 11.44
C ASN A 155 -30.30 -29.16 11.52
N GLU A 156 -30.37 -28.69 12.77
CA GLU A 156 -30.25 -27.34 13.26
C GLU A 156 -28.98 -26.66 12.72
N PHE A 157 -29.04 -26.01 11.56
CA PHE A 157 -27.96 -25.15 11.07
C PHE A 157 -28.02 -23.82 11.85
N THR A 158 -27.41 -23.78 13.02
CA THR A 158 -27.04 -22.54 13.69
C THR A 158 -25.97 -21.85 12.84
N GLY A 159 -26.09 -20.54 12.60
CA GLY A 159 -25.06 -19.76 11.91
C GLY A 159 -23.68 -19.95 12.55
N LEU A 160 -22.62 -19.51 11.85
CA LEU A 160 -21.25 -19.68 12.36
C LEU A 160 -21.08 -18.95 13.71
N ASP A 161 -20.40 -19.59 14.67
CA ASP A 161 -20.22 -19.05 16.03
C ASP A 161 -19.57 -17.66 16.07
N TRP A 162 -18.73 -17.36 15.07
CA TRP A 162 -18.06 -16.06 14.93
C TRP A 162 -18.88 -15.03 14.16
N TYR A 163 -20.05 -15.39 13.61
CA TYR A 163 -20.96 -14.47 12.95
C TYR A 163 -22.07 -14.01 13.90
N GLN A 164 -22.11 -12.71 14.15
CA GLN A 164 -23.01 -12.02 15.09
C GLN A 164 -23.78 -10.88 14.38
N GLY A 165 -23.99 -10.99 13.07
CA GLY A 165 -24.67 -9.94 12.29
C GLY A 165 -23.74 -8.84 11.80
N GLN A 166 -22.47 -9.14 11.53
CA GLN A 166 -21.49 -8.17 11.04
C GLN A 166 -21.80 -7.60 9.64
N ILE A 167 -22.62 -8.29 8.83
CA ILE A 167 -23.02 -7.77 7.51
C ILE A 167 -24.08 -6.68 7.74
N VAL A 168 -23.63 -5.42 7.67
CA VAL A 168 -24.49 -4.23 7.86
C VAL A 168 -25.11 -3.75 6.54
N PHE A 169 -24.53 -4.15 5.41
CA PHE A 169 -25.05 -3.84 4.09
C PHE A 169 -24.76 -5.00 3.14
N ARG A 170 -25.74 -5.32 2.28
CA ARG A 170 -25.63 -6.29 1.20
C ARG A 170 -26.35 -5.74 -0.02
N GLU A 171 -25.60 -5.59 -1.11
CA GLU A 171 -26.16 -5.24 -2.42
C GLU A 171 -25.72 -6.27 -3.46
N ILE A 172 -26.67 -6.67 -4.29
CA ILE A 172 -26.42 -7.60 -5.40
C ILE A 172 -26.42 -6.78 -6.68
N VAL A 173 -25.23 -6.59 -7.25
CA VAL A 173 -25.10 -5.98 -8.57
C VAL A 173 -25.32 -7.07 -9.61
N ALA A 174 -26.43 -6.94 -10.34
CA ALA A 174 -26.85 -7.92 -11.34
C ALA A 174 -25.76 -8.16 -12.39
N GLY A 175 -25.58 -9.41 -12.78
CA GLY A 175 -24.71 -9.77 -13.89
C GLY A 175 -25.23 -9.18 -15.22
N SER A 176 -24.32 -8.88 -16.14
CA SER A 176 -24.66 -8.47 -17.50
C SER A 176 -24.45 -9.65 -18.44
N THR A 177 -25.51 -10.07 -19.14
CA THR A 177 -25.34 -10.92 -20.32
C THR A 177 -24.57 -10.10 -21.35
N GLY A 178 -23.38 -10.57 -21.74
CA GLY A 178 -22.54 -9.81 -22.66
C GLY A 178 -23.32 -9.47 -23.92
N VAL A 179 -23.34 -8.19 -24.33
CA VAL A 179 -23.98 -7.78 -25.58
C VAL A 179 -23.04 -8.18 -26.71
N THR A 180 -23.27 -9.36 -27.27
CA THR A 180 -22.69 -9.76 -28.55
C THR A 180 -23.60 -9.22 -29.66
N ALA A 181 -23.03 -8.47 -30.60
CA ALA A 181 -23.78 -7.98 -31.76
C ALA A 181 -24.27 -9.18 -32.58
N VAL A 182 -25.59 -9.37 -32.66
CA VAL A 182 -26.22 -10.57 -33.23
C VAL A 182 -26.24 -10.54 -34.76
N THR A 183 -25.67 -11.56 -35.41
CA THR A 183 -26.16 -12.14 -36.68
C THR A 183 -25.77 -13.63 -36.81
N PRO A 184 -26.56 -14.46 -37.52
CA PRO A 184 -26.51 -15.92 -37.44
C PRO A 184 -25.53 -16.60 -38.41
N ASP A 185 -24.30 -16.09 -38.55
CA ASP A 185 -23.26 -16.79 -39.34
C ASP A 185 -21.92 -16.85 -38.60
N LEU A 186 -21.40 -18.06 -38.49
CA LEU A 186 -20.14 -18.42 -37.83
C LEU A 186 -18.95 -17.76 -38.54
N ARG A 187 -18.37 -16.72 -37.93
CA ARG A 187 -16.92 -16.42 -37.78
C ARG A 187 -16.74 -14.95 -37.35
N ILE A 188 -16.40 -14.75 -36.08
CA ILE A 188 -16.21 -13.48 -35.35
C ILE A 188 -17.50 -12.68 -35.12
N GLN A 189 -18.10 -12.91 -33.95
CA GLN A 189 -19.31 -12.24 -33.45
C GLN A 189 -19.01 -10.85 -32.87
N GLY A 190 -18.54 -9.93 -33.71
CA GLY A 190 -18.44 -8.50 -33.47
C GLY A 190 -18.30 -7.81 -34.84
N LYS A 191 -19.14 -6.81 -35.14
CA LYS A 191 -19.20 -6.22 -36.49
C LYS A 191 -17.92 -5.43 -36.78
N LEU A 192 -16.92 -6.10 -37.36
CA LEU A 192 -15.74 -5.43 -37.89
C LEU A 192 -16.04 -4.87 -39.28
N ASP A 193 -15.63 -3.63 -39.52
CA ASP A 193 -15.76 -2.98 -40.83
C ASP A 193 -14.86 -3.69 -41.86
N THR A 194 -13.68 -4.13 -41.42
CA THR A 194 -12.72 -4.93 -42.19
C THR A 194 -12.56 -6.31 -41.53
N PRO A 195 -12.79 -7.43 -42.25
CA PRO A 195 -12.68 -8.76 -41.65
C PRO A 195 -11.22 -9.08 -41.29
N LEU A 196 -11.01 -9.69 -40.11
CA LEU A 196 -9.69 -10.19 -39.73
C LEU A 196 -9.24 -11.33 -40.66
N SER A 197 -7.92 -11.44 -40.84
CA SER A 197 -7.36 -12.54 -41.61
C SER A 197 -7.69 -13.88 -40.95
N THR A 198 -7.94 -14.91 -41.76
CA THR A 198 -8.26 -16.27 -41.28
C THR A 198 -7.17 -16.83 -40.36
N VAL A 199 -5.92 -16.43 -40.58
CA VAL A 199 -4.77 -16.78 -39.73
C VAL A 199 -4.94 -16.21 -38.31
N ILE A 200 -5.28 -14.93 -38.18
CA ILE A 200 -5.49 -14.27 -36.88
C ILE A 200 -6.72 -14.86 -36.18
N VAL A 201 -7.81 -15.11 -36.91
CA VAL A 201 -9.02 -15.75 -36.36
C VAL A 201 -8.70 -17.11 -35.76
N ASN A 202 -7.95 -17.93 -36.51
CA ASN A 202 -7.57 -19.27 -36.05
C ASN A 202 -6.62 -19.21 -34.85
N ALA A 203 -5.67 -18.28 -34.82
CA ALA A 203 -4.77 -18.09 -33.69
C ALA A 203 -5.50 -17.61 -32.43
N LEU A 204 -6.47 -16.71 -32.55
CA LEU A 204 -7.31 -16.27 -31.43
C LEU A 204 -8.12 -17.45 -30.86
N ALA A 205 -8.66 -18.31 -31.73
CA ALA A 205 -9.39 -19.50 -31.31
C ALA A 205 -8.47 -20.56 -30.69
N SER A 206 -7.33 -20.87 -31.29
CA SER A 206 -6.43 -21.95 -30.84
C SER A 206 -5.62 -21.59 -29.62
N ALA A 207 -5.09 -20.37 -29.54
CA ALA A 207 -4.23 -19.94 -28.45
C ALA A 207 -5.02 -19.51 -27.21
N ARG A 208 -6.23 -18.94 -27.41
CA ARG A 208 -6.98 -18.27 -26.33
C ARG A 208 -8.46 -18.63 -26.24
N ASN A 209 -8.95 -19.53 -27.08
CA ASN A 209 -10.36 -19.93 -27.13
C ASN A 209 -11.32 -18.75 -27.36
N ILE A 210 -10.88 -17.74 -28.11
CA ILE A 210 -11.68 -16.55 -28.44
C ILE A 210 -12.40 -16.84 -29.77
N THR A 211 -13.72 -16.95 -29.72
CA THR A 211 -14.58 -17.24 -30.89
C THR A 211 -15.33 -16.00 -31.39
N GLY A 212 -15.34 -14.91 -30.62
CA GLY A 212 -15.98 -13.63 -30.94
C GLY A 212 -15.34 -12.47 -30.18
N LEU A 213 -15.61 -11.25 -30.64
CA LEU A 213 -15.12 -10.01 -30.02
C LEU A 213 -16.27 -9.30 -29.31
N TYR A 214 -16.00 -8.71 -28.14
CA TYR A 214 -16.98 -7.86 -27.47
C TYR A 214 -17.24 -6.57 -28.25
N SER A 215 -18.39 -5.92 -28.02
CA SER A 215 -18.78 -4.69 -28.72
C SER A 215 -17.70 -3.61 -28.67
N HIS A 216 -17.14 -3.31 -27.49
CA HIS A 216 -16.05 -2.36 -27.32
C HIS A 216 -14.76 -2.77 -28.04
N GLN A 217 -14.45 -4.07 -28.10
CA GLN A 217 -13.27 -4.56 -28.80
C GLN A 217 -13.41 -4.35 -30.31
N ALA A 218 -14.56 -4.69 -30.88
CA ALA A 218 -14.85 -4.48 -32.29
C ALA A 218 -14.88 -2.98 -32.64
N ALA A 219 -15.54 -2.16 -31.83
CA ALA A 219 -15.57 -0.70 -32.00
C ALA A 219 -14.15 -0.10 -32.00
N ALA A 220 -13.29 -0.53 -31.06
CA ALA A 220 -11.93 -0.03 -30.97
C ALA A 220 -11.08 -0.44 -32.17
N ILE A 221 -11.19 -1.70 -32.61
CA ILE A 221 -10.48 -2.19 -33.79
C ILE A 221 -10.93 -1.44 -35.06
N ASN A 222 -12.23 -1.19 -35.23
CA ASN A 222 -12.73 -0.42 -36.36
C ASN A 222 -12.22 1.04 -36.33
N ALA A 223 -12.20 1.66 -35.17
CA ALA A 223 -11.67 3.01 -35.02
C ALA A 223 -10.16 3.08 -35.36
N ILE A 224 -9.38 2.07 -34.93
CA ILE A 224 -7.96 1.93 -35.26
C ILE A 224 -7.77 1.72 -36.77
N ASP A 225 -8.59 0.88 -37.41
CA ASP A 225 -8.54 0.63 -38.87
C ASP A 225 -8.83 1.90 -39.68
N ARG A 226 -9.74 2.75 -39.18
CA ARG A 226 -10.01 4.09 -39.70
C ARG A 226 -8.93 5.14 -39.35
N SER A 227 -7.81 4.71 -38.78
CA SER A 227 -6.70 5.58 -38.36
C SER A 227 -7.08 6.67 -37.35
N SER A 228 -8.05 6.39 -36.47
CA SER A 228 -8.47 7.30 -35.40
C SER A 228 -7.73 6.98 -34.10
N ASN A 229 -7.40 8.01 -33.31
CA ASN A 229 -6.93 7.79 -31.93
C ASN A 229 -8.10 7.31 -31.07
N VAL A 230 -7.85 6.36 -30.17
CA VAL A 230 -8.92 5.69 -29.43
C VAL A 230 -8.63 5.71 -27.94
N ILE A 231 -9.65 5.99 -27.13
CA ILE A 231 -9.66 5.69 -25.70
C ILE A 231 -10.77 4.69 -25.40
N VAL A 232 -10.38 3.56 -24.81
CA VAL A 232 -11.28 2.53 -24.32
C VAL A 232 -11.34 2.61 -22.80
N SER A 233 -12.48 3.02 -22.26
CA SER A 233 -12.74 3.10 -20.82
C SER A 233 -13.85 2.12 -20.45
N THR A 234 -13.45 0.93 -20.03
CA THR A 234 -14.35 -0.16 -19.64
C THR A 234 -13.90 -0.80 -18.34
N ARG A 235 -14.73 -1.66 -17.74
CA ARG A 235 -14.41 -2.32 -16.47
C ARG A 235 -13.11 -3.13 -16.54
N THR A 236 -12.49 -3.35 -15.40
CA THR A 236 -11.35 -4.29 -15.28
C THR A 236 -11.77 -5.67 -15.76
N ALA A 237 -10.85 -6.39 -16.42
CA ALA A 237 -11.10 -7.71 -16.99
C ALA A 237 -12.17 -7.79 -18.11
N SER A 238 -12.54 -6.69 -18.77
CA SER A 238 -13.39 -6.71 -19.97
C SER A 238 -12.69 -7.25 -21.23
N GLY A 239 -11.41 -7.66 -21.12
CA GLY A 239 -10.61 -8.08 -22.26
C GLY A 239 -10.08 -6.93 -23.12
N LYS A 240 -9.94 -5.72 -22.56
CA LYS A 240 -9.30 -4.56 -23.23
C LYS A 240 -8.00 -4.92 -23.91
N SER A 241 -7.24 -5.80 -23.27
CA SER A 241 -5.94 -6.21 -23.77
C SER A 241 -6.02 -6.81 -25.18
N ILE A 242 -7.08 -7.53 -25.59
CA ILE A 242 -7.22 -8.07 -26.96
C ILE A 242 -7.15 -6.98 -28.04
N ILE A 243 -7.56 -5.75 -27.73
CA ILE A 243 -7.52 -4.60 -28.65
C ILE A 243 -6.10 -4.29 -29.08
N TYR A 244 -5.12 -4.52 -28.19
CA TYR A 244 -3.72 -4.18 -28.38
C TYR A 244 -2.74 -5.29 -28.01
N GLN A 245 -3.18 -6.52 -27.66
CA GLN A 245 -2.39 -7.63 -27.06
C GLN A 245 -1.35 -8.26 -27.98
N ALA A 246 -0.94 -7.45 -28.93
CA ALA A 246 0.44 -7.19 -29.24
C ALA A 246 1.38 -6.62 -28.11
N LEU A 247 1.06 -6.34 -26.81
CA LEU A 247 2.03 -5.61 -25.91
C LEU A 247 1.94 -5.65 -24.31
N ALA A 248 2.74 -6.47 -23.55
CA ALA A 248 3.57 -6.18 -22.31
C ALA A 248 4.13 -7.51 -21.69
N GLN A 249 5.12 -7.64 -20.80
CA GLN A 249 5.85 -8.92 -20.49
C GLN A 249 5.01 -10.20 -20.18
N ASP A 250 3.89 -10.11 -19.44
CA ASP A 250 2.89 -11.20 -19.31
C ASP A 250 2.12 -11.41 -20.62
N GLN A 251 1.84 -10.33 -21.32
CA GLN A 251 1.33 -10.34 -22.69
C GLN A 251 2.38 -10.70 -23.75
N ARG A 252 3.70 -10.65 -23.48
CA ARG A 252 4.78 -10.96 -24.42
C ARG A 252 4.71 -12.45 -24.68
N LEU A 253 4.62 -13.24 -23.60
CA LEU A 253 4.35 -14.67 -23.69
C LEU A 253 3.03 -14.92 -24.42
N ALA A 254 1.97 -14.20 -24.03
CA ALA A 254 0.65 -14.40 -24.59
C ALA A 254 0.51 -13.93 -26.06
N LEU A 255 1.41 -13.08 -26.53
CA LEU A 255 1.54 -12.63 -27.92
C LEU A 255 2.50 -13.49 -28.71
N GLU A 256 3.62 -13.92 -28.14
CA GLU A 256 4.51 -14.91 -28.72
C GLU A 256 3.74 -16.21 -28.99
N GLN A 257 2.85 -16.60 -28.07
CA GLN A 257 1.91 -17.71 -28.25
C GLN A 257 0.88 -17.46 -29.36
N LEU A 258 0.40 -16.22 -29.52
CA LEU A 258 -0.54 -15.89 -30.60
C LEU A 258 0.18 -15.89 -31.95
N LEU A 259 1.35 -15.26 -32.03
CA LEU A 259 2.20 -15.16 -33.23
C LEU A 259 2.74 -16.52 -33.65
N SER A 260 3.11 -17.40 -32.71
CA SER A 260 3.58 -18.76 -33.04
C SER A 260 2.48 -19.63 -33.67
N ASN A 261 1.21 -19.29 -33.42
CA ASN A 261 0.06 -19.92 -34.06
C ASN A 261 -0.39 -19.20 -35.35
N CYS A 262 0.28 -18.11 -35.75
CA CYS A 262 0.00 -17.35 -36.96
C CYS A 262 1.03 -17.65 -38.07
N ASN A 263 0.73 -18.63 -38.94
CA ASN A 263 1.57 -18.92 -40.11
C ASN A 263 1.74 -17.67 -41.00
N GLY A 264 2.99 -17.30 -41.31
CA GLY A 264 3.36 -16.13 -42.12
C GLY A 264 3.72 -14.87 -41.33
N LEU A 265 3.56 -14.86 -40.00
CA LEU A 265 3.97 -13.76 -39.12
C LEU A 265 5.21 -14.08 -38.27
N GLU A 266 5.98 -15.10 -38.63
CA GLU A 266 7.18 -15.54 -37.88
C GLU A 266 8.29 -14.49 -37.86
N HIS A 267 8.23 -13.54 -38.81
CA HIS A 267 9.15 -12.41 -38.91
C HIS A 267 8.81 -11.27 -37.92
N VAL A 268 7.61 -11.25 -37.34
CA VAL A 268 7.18 -10.23 -36.38
C VAL A 268 7.86 -10.49 -35.05
N ARG A 269 8.82 -9.64 -34.68
CA ARG A 269 9.58 -9.79 -33.44
C ARG A 269 9.06 -8.85 -32.37
N VAL A 270 8.83 -9.39 -31.19
CA VAL A 270 8.30 -8.64 -30.05
C VAL A 270 9.30 -8.77 -28.91
N GLY A 271 9.65 -7.66 -28.26
CA GLY A 271 10.63 -7.71 -27.18
C GLY A 271 10.49 -6.59 -26.17
N THR A 272 10.67 -6.97 -24.90
CA THR A 272 10.64 -6.01 -23.78
C THR A 272 11.94 -5.21 -23.79
N TYR A 273 11.82 -3.90 -23.65
CA TYR A 273 12.92 -2.95 -23.53
C TYR A 273 12.73 -2.14 -22.24
N ASP A 274 13.34 -2.63 -21.17
CA ASP A 274 13.25 -2.06 -19.83
C ASP A 274 14.63 -1.99 -19.13
N GLY A 275 14.63 -1.60 -17.85
CA GLY A 275 15.82 -1.53 -17.01
C GLY A 275 16.51 -2.89 -16.81
N ASP A 276 15.75 -3.98 -16.85
CA ASP A 276 16.23 -5.35 -16.64
C ASP A 276 16.70 -6.03 -17.93
N THR A 277 16.47 -5.41 -19.09
CA THR A 277 16.86 -5.94 -20.40
C THR A 277 18.39 -5.90 -20.58
N PRO A 278 19.07 -7.05 -20.77
CA PRO A 278 20.52 -7.10 -20.99
C PRO A 278 20.99 -6.30 -22.23
N ASP A 279 22.22 -5.77 -22.18
CA ASP A 279 22.74 -4.86 -23.23
C ASP A 279 22.87 -5.49 -24.62
N ASP A 280 23.16 -6.79 -24.70
CA ASP A 280 23.18 -7.56 -25.94
C ASP A 280 21.78 -7.64 -26.57
N GLN A 281 20.76 -7.90 -25.75
CA GLN A 281 19.36 -7.89 -26.17
C GLN A 281 18.91 -6.49 -26.60
N ARG A 282 19.32 -5.43 -25.89
CA ARG A 282 18.98 -4.04 -26.25
C ARG A 282 19.43 -3.69 -27.67
N ARG A 283 20.67 -4.03 -28.04
CA ARG A 283 21.20 -3.80 -29.39
C ARG A 283 20.40 -4.56 -30.44
N PHE A 284 20.08 -5.82 -30.17
CA PHE A 284 19.31 -6.66 -31.07
C PHE A 284 17.88 -6.12 -31.29
N LEU A 285 17.19 -5.72 -30.23
CA LEU A 285 15.81 -5.23 -30.29
C LEU A 285 15.69 -3.93 -31.08
N ARG A 286 16.62 -2.99 -30.92
CA ARG A 286 16.65 -1.74 -31.73
C ARG A 286 16.63 -2.02 -33.24
N GLY A 287 17.48 -2.95 -33.68
CA GLY A 287 17.61 -3.29 -35.10
C GLY A 287 16.47 -4.13 -35.66
N ASN A 288 15.85 -5.00 -34.84
CA ASN A 288 15.04 -6.10 -35.36
C ASN A 288 13.60 -6.18 -34.82
N ALA A 289 13.26 -5.48 -33.75
CA ALA A 289 11.91 -5.57 -33.18
C ALA A 289 10.88 -4.87 -34.08
N SER A 290 9.70 -5.48 -34.18
CA SER A 290 8.48 -4.96 -34.79
C SER A 290 7.55 -4.34 -33.75
N ALA A 291 7.56 -4.88 -32.53
CA ALA A 291 6.82 -4.36 -31.38
C ALA A 291 7.73 -4.31 -30.14
N ILE A 292 7.67 -3.19 -29.43
CA ILE A 292 8.53 -2.93 -28.27
C ILE A 292 7.67 -2.61 -27.08
N LEU A 293 7.97 -3.30 -25.99
CA LEU A 293 7.24 -3.17 -24.74
C LEU A 293 8.15 -2.45 -23.77
N THR A 294 7.76 -1.26 -23.35
CA THR A 294 8.60 -0.41 -22.52
C THR A 294 7.76 0.32 -21.48
N ASN A 295 8.41 1.04 -20.57
CA ASN A 295 7.78 1.92 -19.61
C ASN A 295 8.18 3.37 -19.91
N PHE A 296 7.46 4.33 -19.32
CA PHE A 296 7.74 5.75 -19.54
C PHE A 296 9.12 6.17 -19.03
N ASP A 297 9.64 5.50 -18.00
CA ASP A 297 10.99 5.72 -17.48
C ASP A 297 12.05 5.45 -18.55
N MET A 298 11.95 4.32 -19.25
CA MET A 298 12.87 3.91 -20.30
C MET A 298 12.65 4.66 -21.60
N LEU A 299 11.40 5.03 -21.91
CA LEU A 299 11.11 5.94 -23.00
C LEU A 299 11.83 7.27 -22.79
N HIS A 300 11.71 7.86 -21.61
CA HIS A 300 12.33 9.13 -21.24
C HIS A 300 13.86 9.10 -21.15
N ALA A 301 14.42 8.06 -20.51
CA ALA A 301 15.84 8.02 -20.15
C ALA A 301 16.73 7.36 -21.22
N SER A 302 16.17 6.46 -22.05
CA SER A 302 16.98 5.61 -22.95
C SER A 302 16.55 5.60 -24.41
N ILE A 303 15.26 5.84 -24.72
CA ILE A 303 14.76 5.76 -26.10
C ILE A 303 14.75 7.14 -26.76
N LEU A 304 14.09 8.12 -26.15
CA LEU A 304 13.99 9.47 -26.71
C LEU A 304 15.33 10.21 -26.79
N PRO A 305 16.22 10.20 -25.76
CA PRO A 305 17.51 10.92 -25.82
C PRO A 305 18.54 10.33 -26.79
N HIS A 306 18.23 9.18 -27.37
CA HIS A 306 19.06 8.44 -28.32
C HIS A 306 18.30 8.18 -29.62
N GLU A 307 17.50 9.15 -30.05
CA GLU A 307 16.58 9.01 -31.17
C GLU A 307 17.28 8.63 -32.48
N GLU A 308 18.57 8.97 -32.62
CA GLU A 308 19.45 8.54 -33.70
C GLU A 308 19.55 7.01 -33.83
N LEU A 309 19.53 6.29 -32.71
CA LEU A 309 19.58 4.82 -32.68
C LEU A 309 18.22 4.19 -33.01
N TRP A 310 17.15 4.97 -32.90
CA TRP A 310 15.76 4.52 -33.02
C TRP A 310 15.04 5.06 -34.26
N ARG A 311 15.73 5.78 -35.16
CA ARG A 311 15.12 6.40 -36.35
C ARG A 311 14.28 5.43 -37.19
N ARG A 312 14.76 4.18 -37.39
CA ARG A 312 14.00 3.14 -38.10
C ARG A 312 12.62 2.91 -37.47
N LEU A 313 12.55 2.88 -36.14
CA LEU A 313 11.29 2.72 -35.42
C LEU A 313 10.43 3.97 -35.59
N PHE A 314 10.95 5.15 -35.26
CA PHE A 314 10.17 6.40 -35.29
C PHE A 314 9.62 6.75 -36.67
N GLN A 315 10.36 6.48 -37.74
CA GLN A 315 9.91 6.69 -39.12
C GLN A 315 8.78 5.76 -39.55
N ASN A 316 8.66 4.58 -38.92
CA ASN A 316 7.69 3.54 -39.28
C ASN A 316 6.69 3.26 -38.14
N LEU A 317 6.67 4.10 -37.11
CA LEU A 317 5.83 3.91 -35.92
C LEU A 317 4.38 4.19 -36.30
N LYS A 318 3.54 3.15 -36.30
CA LYS A 318 2.13 3.28 -36.68
C LYS A 318 1.21 3.50 -35.48
N ILE A 319 1.47 2.77 -34.40
CA ILE A 319 0.60 2.72 -33.23
C ILE A 319 1.44 2.85 -31.96
N VAL A 320 0.99 3.71 -31.05
CA VAL A 320 1.49 3.82 -29.68
C VAL A 320 0.34 3.45 -28.75
N VAL A 321 0.58 2.44 -27.92
CA VAL A 321 -0.41 1.95 -26.97
C VAL A 321 -0.04 2.41 -25.56
N VAL A 322 -0.98 3.02 -24.86
CA VAL A 322 -0.85 3.38 -23.44
C VAL A 322 -1.92 2.65 -22.65
N ASP A 323 -1.49 1.63 -21.92
CA ASP A 323 -2.39 0.86 -21.05
C ASP A 323 -2.51 1.49 -19.66
N GLU A 324 -3.58 1.18 -18.96
CA GLU A 324 -3.91 1.70 -17.63
C GLU A 324 -3.76 3.23 -17.50
N LEU A 325 -4.32 3.98 -18.46
CA LEU A 325 -4.13 5.43 -18.56
C LEU A 325 -4.48 6.19 -17.26
N HIS A 326 -5.47 5.70 -16.51
CA HIS A 326 -5.88 6.24 -15.21
C HIS A 326 -4.81 6.19 -14.12
N TYR A 327 -3.74 5.42 -14.30
CA TYR A 327 -2.62 5.40 -13.39
C TYR A 327 -1.76 6.67 -13.51
N TYR A 328 -1.77 7.32 -14.68
CA TYR A 328 -0.90 8.46 -14.98
C TYR A 328 -1.58 9.79 -14.67
N THR A 329 -1.79 10.06 -13.39
CA THR A 329 -2.45 11.28 -12.89
C THR A 329 -1.49 12.14 -12.06
N GLY A 330 -1.92 13.36 -11.73
CA GLY A 330 -1.16 14.26 -10.89
C GLY A 330 0.23 14.56 -11.45
N LEU A 331 1.27 14.60 -10.61
CA LEU A 331 2.63 14.91 -11.04
C LEU A 331 3.22 13.86 -12.00
N LEU A 332 2.94 12.58 -11.77
CA LEU A 332 3.36 11.50 -12.67
C LEU A 332 2.71 11.68 -14.05
N GLY A 333 1.42 11.98 -14.07
CA GLY A 333 0.66 12.30 -15.27
C GLY A 333 1.27 13.47 -16.04
N SER A 334 1.70 14.54 -15.35
CA SER A 334 2.36 15.69 -15.97
C SER A 334 3.66 15.32 -16.66
N HIS A 335 4.49 14.48 -16.03
CA HIS A 335 5.71 13.98 -16.65
C HIS A 335 5.43 13.11 -17.88
N VAL A 336 4.48 12.16 -17.77
CA VAL A 336 4.08 11.27 -18.87
C VAL A 336 3.52 12.08 -20.05
N ALA A 337 2.71 13.09 -19.78
CA ALA A 337 2.16 14.00 -20.77
C ALA A 337 3.27 14.70 -21.59
N MET A 338 4.35 15.13 -20.93
CA MET A 338 5.50 15.76 -21.59
C MET A 338 6.38 14.75 -22.36
N ILE A 339 6.46 13.50 -21.90
CA ILE A 339 7.17 12.42 -22.61
C ILE A 339 6.44 12.07 -23.92
N LEU A 340 5.11 11.95 -23.87
CA LEU A 340 4.28 11.68 -25.05
C LEU A 340 4.36 12.81 -26.08
N ARG A 341 4.42 14.07 -25.65
CA ARG A 341 4.65 15.24 -26.51
C ARG A 341 6.03 15.23 -27.17
N ARG A 342 7.09 14.89 -26.42
CA ARG A 342 8.44 14.69 -26.97
C ARG A 342 8.48 13.57 -28.01
N LEU A 343 7.82 12.45 -27.74
CA LEU A 343 7.68 11.34 -28.70
C LEU A 343 7.00 11.81 -30.00
N GLN A 344 5.88 12.52 -29.89
CA GLN A 344 5.18 13.07 -31.06
C GLN A 344 6.06 14.03 -31.87
N ARG A 345 6.78 14.92 -31.18
CA ARG A 345 7.72 15.85 -31.80
C ARG A 345 8.82 15.12 -32.57
N ILE A 346 9.44 14.10 -31.97
CA ILE A 346 10.48 13.30 -32.63
C ILE A 346 9.90 12.58 -33.85
N CYS A 347 8.72 11.97 -33.74
CA CYS A 347 8.07 11.29 -34.85
C CYS A 347 7.79 12.26 -36.01
N ALA A 348 7.25 13.45 -35.72
CA ALA A 348 7.02 14.48 -36.71
C ALA A 348 8.33 14.96 -37.36
N ALA A 349 9.39 15.18 -36.58
CA ALA A 349 10.69 15.63 -37.06
C ALA A 349 11.39 14.61 -37.97
N VAL A 350 11.19 13.31 -37.75
CA VAL A 350 11.71 12.25 -38.65
C VAL A 350 10.79 11.95 -39.86
N GLY A 351 9.72 12.73 -40.04
CA GLY A 351 8.80 12.62 -41.19
C GLY A 351 7.60 11.70 -40.98
N ASN A 352 7.28 11.34 -39.73
CA ASN A 352 6.14 10.50 -39.37
C ASN A 352 5.17 11.20 -38.39
N PRO A 353 4.37 12.18 -38.84
CA PRO A 353 3.44 12.90 -37.97
C PRO A 353 2.14 12.13 -37.65
N ASN A 354 1.84 11.04 -38.37
CA ASN A 354 0.55 10.36 -38.35
C ASN A 354 0.57 9.09 -37.48
N VAL A 355 1.05 9.21 -36.25
CA VAL A 355 1.07 8.10 -35.28
C VAL A 355 -0.30 7.99 -34.61
N ILE A 356 -0.88 6.79 -34.57
CA ILE A 356 -2.16 6.53 -33.92
C ILE A 356 -1.93 6.19 -32.45
N PHE A 357 -2.64 6.87 -31.55
CA PHE A 357 -2.60 6.61 -30.12
C PHE A 357 -3.81 5.78 -29.68
N VAL A 358 -3.54 4.65 -29.04
CA VAL A 358 -4.56 3.75 -28.48
C VAL A 358 -4.37 3.70 -26.98
N SER A 359 -5.39 4.10 -26.24
CA SER A 359 -5.36 4.11 -24.78
C SER A 359 -6.40 3.18 -24.20
N CYS A 360 -6.03 2.49 -23.13
CA CYS A 360 -6.92 1.64 -22.36
C CYS A 360 -6.94 2.10 -20.90
N SER A 361 -8.13 2.11 -20.30
CA SER A 361 -8.30 2.51 -18.92
C SER A 361 -9.44 1.74 -18.27
N ALA A 362 -9.45 1.71 -16.93
CA ALA A 362 -10.65 1.43 -16.16
C ALA A 362 -11.72 2.51 -16.42
N THR A 363 -12.93 2.30 -15.88
CA THR A 363 -14.00 3.30 -15.94
C THR A 363 -13.53 4.59 -15.28
N ILE A 364 -13.43 5.65 -16.08
CA ILE A 364 -13.08 7.01 -15.65
C ILE A 364 -14.21 7.96 -16.04
N SER A 365 -14.37 9.05 -15.28
CA SER A 365 -15.51 9.96 -15.40
C SER A 365 -15.48 10.75 -16.72
N ASN A 366 -14.35 11.40 -17.01
CA ASN A 366 -14.16 12.24 -18.21
C ASN A 366 -13.00 11.73 -19.10
N PRO A 367 -13.16 10.59 -19.80
CA PRO A 367 -12.09 9.98 -20.58
C PRO A 367 -11.59 10.84 -21.74
N LEU A 368 -12.48 11.59 -22.38
CA LEU A 368 -12.12 12.44 -23.52
C LEU A 368 -11.19 13.58 -23.12
N GLU A 369 -11.59 14.37 -22.14
CA GLU A 369 -10.81 15.53 -21.68
C GLU A 369 -9.45 15.11 -21.13
N PHE A 370 -9.42 14.03 -20.33
CA PHE A 370 -8.18 13.51 -19.78
C PHE A 370 -7.22 13.03 -20.87
N THR A 371 -7.71 12.31 -21.89
CA THR A 371 -6.88 11.84 -23.01
C THR A 371 -6.40 12.98 -23.89
N GLN A 372 -7.26 13.95 -24.20
CA GLN A 372 -6.87 15.14 -24.94
C GLN A 372 -5.77 15.90 -24.20
N THR A 373 -5.86 16.01 -22.88
CA THR A 373 -4.88 16.70 -22.03
C THR A 373 -3.56 15.95 -21.97
N ILE A 374 -3.56 14.64 -21.68
CA ILE A 374 -2.33 13.86 -21.52
C ILE A 374 -1.57 13.71 -22.85
N PHE A 375 -2.26 13.47 -23.96
CA PHE A 375 -1.62 13.33 -25.28
C PHE A 375 -1.38 14.68 -25.97
N GLY A 376 -2.13 15.73 -25.66
CA GLY A 376 -2.09 16.99 -26.41
C GLY A 376 -2.72 16.89 -27.80
N ILE A 377 -3.65 15.94 -28.01
CA ILE A 377 -4.31 15.68 -29.29
C ILE A 377 -5.82 15.84 -29.10
N GLN A 378 -6.47 16.64 -29.94
CA GLN A 378 -7.90 16.94 -29.80
C GLN A 378 -8.84 15.83 -30.30
N ASN A 379 -8.39 15.03 -31.28
CA ASN A 379 -9.24 14.05 -31.95
C ASN A 379 -9.06 12.65 -31.32
N PHE A 380 -9.99 12.25 -30.46
CA PHE A 380 -10.10 10.91 -29.88
C PHE A 380 -11.53 10.35 -30.06
N GLU A 381 -11.62 9.11 -30.51
CA GLU A 381 -12.85 8.31 -30.45
C GLU A 381 -12.94 7.65 -29.07
N VAL A 382 -14.07 7.87 -28.38
CA VAL A 382 -14.28 7.41 -27.01
C VAL A 382 -15.19 6.21 -27.00
N ILE A 383 -14.72 5.12 -26.39
CA ILE A 383 -15.45 3.86 -26.30
C ILE A 383 -15.62 3.51 -24.82
N THR A 384 -16.85 3.65 -24.34
CA THR A 384 -17.24 3.39 -22.94
C THR A 384 -18.20 2.22 -22.78
N GLU A 385 -18.82 1.75 -23.87
CA GLU A 385 -19.82 0.68 -23.84
C GLU A 385 -19.19 -0.69 -23.58
N ASP A 386 -19.32 -1.22 -22.35
CA ASP A 386 -18.75 -2.50 -22.00
C ASP A 386 -19.63 -3.70 -22.40
N GLY A 387 -19.33 -4.31 -23.55
CA GLY A 387 -19.95 -5.56 -24.00
C GLY A 387 -19.45 -6.87 -23.34
N ALA A 388 -18.53 -6.83 -22.38
CA ALA A 388 -18.05 -8.06 -21.73
C ALA A 388 -19.12 -8.65 -20.78
N PRO A 389 -19.25 -9.99 -20.72
CA PRO A 389 -20.15 -10.63 -19.79
C PRO A 389 -19.61 -10.50 -18.36
N ALA A 390 -20.52 -10.30 -17.41
CA ALA A 390 -20.21 -10.21 -15.99
C ALA A 390 -21.17 -11.11 -15.21
N GLY A 391 -20.63 -11.88 -14.28
CA GLY A 391 -21.42 -12.65 -13.32
C GLY A 391 -22.03 -11.72 -12.27
N GLU A 392 -22.88 -12.29 -11.41
CA GLU A 392 -23.47 -11.55 -10.31
C GLU A 392 -22.39 -11.13 -9.31
N LYS A 393 -22.47 -9.92 -8.76
CA LYS A 393 -21.51 -9.43 -7.79
C LYS A 393 -22.20 -9.06 -6.49
N GLU A 394 -21.88 -9.80 -5.45
CA GLU A 394 -22.37 -9.54 -4.10
C GLU A 394 -21.40 -8.60 -3.37
N PHE A 395 -21.87 -7.40 -3.05
CA PHE A 395 -21.16 -6.40 -2.27
C PHE A 395 -21.63 -6.42 -0.81
N LEU A 396 -20.68 -6.58 0.11
CA LEU A 396 -20.92 -6.57 1.54
C LEU A 396 -20.11 -5.46 2.22
N VAL A 397 -20.76 -4.74 3.14
CA VAL A 397 -20.07 -3.97 4.17
C VAL A 397 -20.13 -4.78 5.46
N TRP A 398 -18.95 -5.08 5.99
CA TRP A 398 -18.75 -5.93 7.14
C TRP A 398 -18.22 -5.10 8.31
N LYS A 399 -19.08 -4.85 9.31
CA LYS A 399 -18.72 -4.15 10.54
C LYS A 399 -18.35 -5.15 11.62
N PRO A 400 -17.10 -5.13 12.14
CA PRO A 400 -16.68 -6.13 13.11
C PRO A 400 -17.57 -6.24 14.35
N GLY A 401 -17.74 -7.47 14.82
CA GLY A 401 -18.56 -7.82 15.97
C GLY A 401 -18.04 -7.20 17.27
N LEU A 402 -18.84 -7.26 18.32
CA LEU A 402 -18.40 -6.87 19.67
C LEU A 402 -17.73 -8.09 20.32
N VAL A 403 -16.65 -7.86 21.07
CA VAL A 403 -16.01 -8.92 21.88
C VAL A 403 -16.99 -9.49 22.89
N ASP A 404 -17.84 -8.63 23.46
CA ASP A 404 -19.02 -9.03 24.25
C ASP A 404 -20.29 -8.52 23.56
N PRO A 405 -21.09 -9.39 22.93
CA PRO A 405 -22.33 -9.01 22.25
C PRO A 405 -23.41 -8.44 23.18
N LEU A 406 -23.33 -8.74 24.49
CA LEU A 406 -24.32 -8.30 25.47
C LEU A 406 -24.05 -6.89 26.00
N ASP A 407 -22.84 -6.36 25.80
CA ASP A 407 -22.47 -4.99 26.17
C ASP A 407 -22.23 -4.13 24.92
N PRO A 408 -23.15 -3.19 24.58
CA PRO A 408 -22.97 -2.26 23.47
C PRO A 408 -21.73 -1.35 23.59
N ARG A 409 -21.13 -1.25 24.78
CA ARG A 409 -19.89 -0.48 25.04
C ARG A 409 -18.63 -1.34 24.92
N SER A 410 -18.78 -2.65 24.69
CA SER A 410 -17.67 -3.57 24.52
C SER A 410 -16.80 -3.15 23.33
N LEU A 411 -15.52 -3.51 23.39
CA LEU A 411 -14.62 -3.30 22.27
C LEU A 411 -15.05 -4.19 21.11
N ARG A 412 -14.74 -3.76 19.89
CA ARG A 412 -14.96 -4.58 18.70
C ARG A 412 -13.82 -5.58 18.52
N GLU A 413 -14.16 -6.71 17.92
CA GLU A 413 -13.17 -7.65 17.41
C GLU A 413 -12.23 -6.93 16.42
N PRO A 414 -10.93 -7.26 16.42
CA PRO A 414 -10.00 -6.63 15.50
C PRO A 414 -10.42 -6.92 14.03
N PRO A 415 -10.60 -5.89 13.17
CA PRO A 415 -11.01 -6.08 11.78
C PRO A 415 -10.12 -7.06 11.01
N MET A 416 -8.81 -7.06 11.33
CA MET A 416 -7.84 -7.99 10.76
C MET A 416 -8.17 -9.46 11.07
N ALA A 417 -8.58 -9.75 12.31
CA ALA A 417 -8.88 -11.12 12.73
C ALA A 417 -10.09 -11.66 11.98
N GLU A 418 -11.16 -10.86 11.87
CA GLU A 418 -12.36 -11.26 11.13
C GLU A 418 -12.11 -11.41 9.63
N ALA A 419 -11.31 -10.51 9.02
CA ALA A 419 -10.91 -10.65 7.62
C ALA A 419 -10.15 -11.96 7.36
N ILE A 420 -9.28 -12.37 8.29
CA ILE A 420 -8.54 -13.64 8.24
C ILE A 420 -9.50 -14.83 8.39
N LEU A 421 -10.42 -14.79 9.36
CA LEU A 421 -11.41 -15.85 9.58
C LEU A 421 -12.29 -16.03 8.33
N LEU A 422 -12.78 -14.93 7.75
CA LEU A 422 -13.57 -14.94 6.53
C LEU A 422 -12.77 -15.55 5.37
N MET A 423 -11.51 -15.13 5.17
CA MET A 423 -10.66 -15.70 4.12
C MET A 423 -10.42 -17.19 4.31
N ILE A 424 -10.10 -17.64 5.53
CA ILE A 424 -9.91 -19.07 5.83
C ILE A 424 -11.20 -19.84 5.53
N TYR A 425 -12.36 -19.30 5.93
CA TYR A 425 -13.66 -19.91 5.67
C TYR A 425 -13.97 -20.07 4.18
N LEU A 426 -13.70 -19.02 3.39
CA LEU A 426 -13.84 -19.03 1.93
C LEU A 426 -12.88 -20.04 1.28
N MET A 427 -11.61 -20.02 1.68
CA MET A 427 -10.58 -20.93 1.15
C MET A 427 -10.87 -22.40 1.46
N LYS A 428 -11.44 -22.71 2.63
CA LYS A 428 -11.89 -24.07 2.99
C LYS A 428 -12.92 -24.63 1.99
N ARG A 429 -13.67 -23.76 1.29
CA ARG A 429 -14.66 -24.11 0.26
C ARG A 429 -14.13 -24.02 -1.17
N GLY A 430 -12.83 -23.77 -1.35
CA GLY A 430 -12.21 -23.61 -2.65
C GLY A 430 -12.47 -22.26 -3.31
N VAL A 431 -12.97 -21.27 -2.56
CA VAL A 431 -13.17 -19.90 -3.06
C VAL A 431 -11.83 -19.17 -3.07
N ARG A 432 -11.40 -18.74 -4.25
CA ARG A 432 -10.11 -18.06 -4.42
C ARG A 432 -10.21 -16.60 -4.00
N THR A 433 -9.43 -16.23 -2.99
CA THR A 433 -9.64 -14.98 -2.25
C THR A 433 -8.38 -14.11 -2.20
N ILE A 434 -8.56 -12.80 -2.34
CA ILE A 434 -7.52 -11.79 -2.08
C ILE A 434 -7.93 -10.88 -0.92
N ILE A 435 -6.99 -10.59 -0.01
CA ILE A 435 -7.11 -9.49 0.95
C ILE A 435 -6.23 -8.31 0.51
N PHE A 436 -6.85 -7.15 0.30
CA PHE A 436 -6.15 -5.89 0.13
C PHE A 436 -5.89 -5.23 1.48
N CYS A 437 -4.63 -4.85 1.73
CA CYS A 437 -4.20 -4.14 2.93
C CYS A 437 -3.67 -2.75 2.59
N LYS A 438 -3.93 -1.77 3.46
CA LYS A 438 -3.50 -0.36 3.26
C LYS A 438 -1.98 -0.18 3.21
N ILE A 439 -1.22 -0.98 3.97
CA ILE A 439 0.24 -0.86 4.06
C ILE A 439 0.94 -2.22 4.08
N ARG A 440 2.21 -2.23 3.64
CA ARG A 440 3.04 -3.44 3.57
C ARG A 440 3.15 -4.16 4.92
N ARG A 441 3.27 -3.39 6.00
CA ARG A 441 3.33 -3.94 7.36
C ARG A 441 2.07 -4.72 7.74
N ILE A 442 0.88 -4.22 7.37
CA ILE A 442 -0.38 -4.90 7.66
C ILE A 442 -0.42 -6.22 6.89
N CYS A 443 -0.01 -6.25 5.63
CA CYS A 443 0.11 -7.53 4.90
C CYS A 443 1.02 -8.54 5.62
N GLU A 444 2.14 -8.12 6.24
CA GLU A 444 3.00 -9.06 6.98
C GLU A 444 2.33 -9.57 8.25
N LEU A 445 1.63 -8.68 8.95
CA LEU A 445 0.93 -9.04 10.17
C LEU A 445 -0.20 -10.02 9.85
N VAL A 446 -0.96 -9.77 8.78
CA VAL A 446 -1.99 -10.70 8.28
C VAL A 446 -1.39 -12.06 7.94
N MET A 447 -0.27 -12.11 7.20
CA MET A 447 0.44 -13.37 6.91
C MET A 447 0.87 -14.11 8.17
N LYS A 448 1.44 -13.38 9.14
CA LYS A 448 1.92 -13.95 10.40
C LYS A 448 0.76 -14.57 11.17
N THR A 449 -0.32 -13.82 11.36
CA THR A 449 -1.51 -14.29 12.10
C THR A 449 -2.15 -15.47 11.39
N LEU A 450 -2.39 -15.40 10.08
CA LEU A 450 -2.98 -16.50 9.31
C LEU A 450 -2.10 -17.76 9.33
N ARG A 451 -0.78 -17.62 9.26
CA ARG A 451 0.15 -18.75 9.42
C ARG A 451 -0.01 -19.41 10.78
N THR A 452 -0.07 -18.62 11.86
CA THR A 452 -0.29 -19.15 13.21
C THR A 452 -1.63 -19.90 13.29
N THR A 453 -2.72 -19.29 12.84
CA THR A 453 -4.07 -19.88 12.86
C THR A 453 -4.15 -21.18 12.05
N LEU A 454 -3.65 -21.21 10.82
CA LEU A 454 -3.67 -22.42 9.99
C LEU A 454 -2.76 -23.52 10.56
N THR A 455 -1.66 -23.16 11.22
CA THR A 455 -0.77 -24.13 11.87
C THR A 455 -1.46 -24.76 13.09
N SER A 456 -2.14 -23.95 13.92
CA SER A 456 -2.90 -24.47 15.06
C SER A 456 -4.09 -25.33 14.65
N GLU A 457 -4.75 -25.00 13.52
CA GLU A 457 -5.82 -25.82 12.95
C GLU A 457 -5.32 -27.07 12.19
N GLY A 458 -4.00 -27.24 12.02
CA GLY A 458 -3.41 -28.34 11.24
C GLY A 458 -3.64 -28.26 9.73
N ARG A 459 -4.12 -27.11 9.20
CA ARG A 459 -4.44 -26.87 7.78
C ARG A 459 -3.24 -26.36 6.98
N LEU A 460 -2.18 -27.17 6.98
CA LEU A 460 -0.95 -26.88 6.22
C LEU A 460 -1.18 -26.87 4.70
N ASP A 461 -2.18 -27.61 4.23
CA ASP A 461 -2.63 -27.66 2.83
C ASP A 461 -3.09 -26.28 2.31
N ILE A 462 -3.79 -25.51 3.14
CA ILE A 462 -4.18 -24.13 2.84
C ILE A 462 -2.95 -23.23 2.89
N LEU A 463 -2.12 -23.38 3.93
CA LEU A 463 -0.95 -22.52 4.15
C LEU A 463 0.05 -22.55 2.98
N GLU A 464 0.24 -23.70 2.34
CA GLU A 464 1.11 -23.83 1.15
C GLU A 464 0.56 -23.11 -0.09
N ARG A 465 -0.75 -22.83 -0.12
CA ARG A 465 -1.46 -22.16 -1.23
C ARG A 465 -1.72 -20.68 -0.97
N VAL A 466 -0.98 -20.09 -0.04
CA VAL A 466 -1.15 -18.70 0.37
C VAL A 466 0.15 -17.90 0.17
N MET A 467 0.04 -16.66 -0.33
CA MET A 467 1.19 -15.80 -0.60
C MET A 467 0.92 -14.32 -0.28
N SER A 468 1.94 -13.60 0.21
CA SER A 468 1.93 -12.13 0.25
C SER A 468 2.71 -11.50 -0.91
N TYR A 469 2.10 -10.52 -1.56
CA TYR A 469 2.62 -9.81 -2.71
C TYR A 469 2.72 -8.31 -2.45
N ARG A 470 3.89 -7.70 -2.67
CA ARG A 470 4.13 -6.27 -2.45
C ARG A 470 5.17 -5.75 -3.43
N GLY A 471 5.07 -4.48 -3.80
CA GLY A 471 6.13 -3.80 -4.56
C GLY A 471 7.46 -3.82 -3.81
N GLY A 472 8.60 -3.80 -4.51
CA GLY A 472 9.95 -3.82 -3.91
C GLY A 472 10.51 -5.20 -3.57
N GLN A 473 9.70 -6.27 -3.59
CA GLN A 473 10.24 -7.63 -3.58
C GLN A 473 11.10 -7.82 -4.83
N THR A 474 12.42 -7.86 -4.65
CA THR A 474 13.34 -8.10 -5.75
C THR A 474 12.92 -9.42 -6.40
N VAL A 475 12.74 -9.38 -7.73
CA VAL A 475 12.64 -10.58 -8.58
C VAL A 475 14.03 -11.22 -8.62
N VAL A 476 14.58 -11.56 -7.44
CA VAL A 476 15.77 -12.41 -7.38
C VAL A 476 15.31 -13.73 -7.95
N LYS A 477 15.95 -14.08 -9.06
CA LYS A 477 16.05 -15.34 -9.81
C LYS A 477 16.00 -16.61 -8.94
N SER A 478 14.96 -16.79 -8.15
CA SER A 478 14.61 -18.05 -7.52
C SER A 478 13.89 -18.84 -8.58
N LYS A 479 14.60 -19.79 -9.18
CA LYS A 479 14.14 -20.68 -10.28
C LYS A 479 12.89 -21.53 -9.96
N LYS A 480 12.16 -21.27 -8.87
CA LYS A 480 11.00 -22.05 -8.39
C LYS A 480 9.95 -21.22 -7.62
N LYS A 481 9.56 -20.02 -8.06
CA LYS A 481 8.31 -19.39 -7.56
C LYS A 481 7.25 -19.47 -8.66
N HIS A 482 6.14 -20.11 -8.31
CA HIS A 482 4.97 -20.25 -9.17
C HIS A 482 4.34 -18.85 -9.37
N SER A 483 3.72 -18.64 -10.53
CA SER A 483 2.96 -17.42 -10.84
C SER A 483 1.85 -17.19 -9.79
N PRO A 484 1.48 -15.93 -9.49
CA PRO A 484 0.42 -15.59 -8.52
C PRO A 484 -0.90 -16.34 -8.76
N GLU A 485 -1.16 -16.74 -10.00
CA GLU A 485 -2.30 -17.57 -10.43
C GLU A 485 -2.38 -18.94 -9.73
N THR A 486 -1.27 -19.46 -9.21
CA THR A 486 -1.20 -20.79 -8.57
C THR A 486 -1.71 -20.78 -7.13
N TYR A 487 -1.79 -19.61 -6.49
CA TYR A 487 -2.18 -19.48 -5.09
C TYR A 487 -3.69 -19.27 -4.94
N SER A 488 -4.30 -19.98 -3.98
CA SER A 488 -5.72 -19.88 -3.65
C SER A 488 -6.03 -18.67 -2.73
N GLY A 489 -5.00 -18.16 -2.05
CA GLY A 489 -5.10 -17.03 -1.13
C GLY A 489 -3.98 -16.03 -1.34
N LEU A 490 -4.32 -14.76 -1.51
CA LEU A 490 -3.35 -13.69 -1.76
C LEU A 490 -3.54 -12.53 -0.77
N PHE A 491 -2.45 -11.92 -0.34
CA PHE A 491 -2.48 -10.65 0.39
C PHE A 491 -1.63 -9.64 -0.35
N ALA A 492 -2.20 -8.48 -0.63
CA ALA A 492 -1.47 -7.44 -1.33
C ALA A 492 -1.78 -6.05 -0.81
N THR A 493 -0.85 -5.14 -1.05
CA THR A 493 -1.18 -3.72 -1.05
C THR A 493 -1.84 -3.35 -2.38
N ASN A 494 -1.98 -2.05 -2.67
CA ASN A 494 -2.27 -1.54 -4.01
C ASN A 494 -1.31 -2.02 -5.13
N ALA A 495 -0.25 -2.77 -4.81
CA ALA A 495 0.64 -3.35 -5.82
C ALA A 495 -0.08 -4.31 -6.78
N LEU A 496 -1.18 -4.95 -6.34
CA LEU A 496 -2.04 -5.79 -7.19
C LEU A 496 -3.33 -5.06 -7.65
N GLU A 497 -3.43 -3.76 -7.39
CA GLU A 497 -4.46 -2.90 -8.00
C GLU A 497 -4.16 -2.64 -9.48
N LEU A 498 -2.90 -2.74 -9.88
CA LEU A 498 -2.39 -2.57 -11.24
C LEU A 498 -2.51 -3.86 -12.07
N GLY A 499 -2.66 -3.73 -13.39
CA GLY A 499 -3.01 -4.72 -14.42
C GLY A 499 -2.23 -6.04 -14.55
N VAL A 500 -1.52 -6.50 -13.51
CA VAL A 500 -0.94 -7.84 -13.42
C VAL A 500 -2.04 -8.90 -13.55
N ASP A 501 -1.83 -9.92 -14.38
CA ASP A 501 -2.77 -11.03 -14.50
C ASP A 501 -2.60 -12.00 -13.33
N ILE A 502 -3.48 -11.87 -12.34
CA ILE A 502 -3.50 -12.72 -11.14
C ILE A 502 -4.40 -13.96 -11.37
N GLY A 503 -4.96 -14.13 -12.58
CA GLY A 503 -5.97 -15.13 -12.89
C GLY A 503 -7.37 -14.72 -12.41
N VAL A 504 -8.28 -15.69 -12.29
CA VAL A 504 -9.67 -15.46 -11.84
C VAL A 504 -9.72 -15.49 -10.32
N LEU A 505 -10.24 -14.43 -9.70
CA LEU A 505 -10.53 -14.35 -8.26
C LEU A 505 -12.04 -14.39 -8.05
N ASP A 506 -12.45 -15.05 -6.99
CA ASP A 506 -13.85 -15.26 -6.64
C ASP A 506 -14.30 -14.27 -5.57
N ALA A 507 -13.40 -13.98 -4.63
CA ALA A 507 -13.66 -13.05 -3.54
C ALA A 507 -12.53 -12.02 -3.38
N VAL A 508 -12.92 -10.77 -3.14
CA VAL A 508 -12.05 -9.67 -2.72
C VAL A 508 -12.49 -9.23 -1.33
N ILE A 509 -11.54 -9.16 -0.41
CA ILE A 509 -11.73 -8.61 0.93
C ILE A 509 -10.83 -7.37 1.05
N MET A 510 -11.41 -6.22 1.37
CA MET A 510 -10.70 -4.99 1.65
C MET A 510 -10.61 -4.81 3.16
N LEU A 511 -9.40 -4.84 3.71
CA LEU A 511 -9.16 -4.57 5.13
C LEU A 511 -9.10 -3.06 5.34
N GLY A 512 -10.28 -2.51 5.64
CA GLY A 512 -10.60 -1.09 5.70
C GLY A 512 -10.68 -0.41 4.33
N PHE A 513 -11.23 0.82 4.31
CA PHE A 513 -11.37 1.58 3.06
C PHE A 513 -9.99 1.93 2.45
N PRO A 514 -9.73 1.67 1.15
CA PRO A 514 -8.41 1.88 0.54
C PRO A 514 -7.84 3.29 0.75
N ARG A 515 -6.50 3.42 0.83
CA ARG A 515 -5.76 4.71 0.97
C ARG A 515 -5.77 5.57 -0.30
N GLY A 516 -6.92 5.63 -0.96
CA GLY A 516 -7.16 6.40 -2.16
C GLY A 516 -8.55 6.99 -2.10
N ASP A 517 -9.16 7.10 -3.27
CA ASP A 517 -10.53 7.51 -3.46
C ASP A 517 -11.42 6.29 -3.76
N LEU A 518 -12.65 6.58 -4.15
CA LEU A 518 -13.60 5.57 -4.59
C LEU A 518 -13.15 4.82 -5.85
N ALA A 519 -12.24 5.38 -6.65
CA ALA A 519 -11.70 4.71 -7.83
C ALA A 519 -10.83 3.51 -7.42
N SER A 520 -9.97 3.65 -6.39
CA SER A 520 -9.19 2.53 -5.86
C SER A 520 -10.07 1.42 -5.29
N PHE A 521 -11.14 1.77 -4.56
CA PHE A 521 -12.14 0.80 -4.09
C PHE A 521 -12.74 0.01 -5.27
N ARG A 522 -13.17 0.70 -6.33
CA ARG A 522 -13.77 0.07 -7.52
C ARG A 522 -12.77 -0.79 -8.30
N GLN A 523 -11.51 -0.36 -8.40
CA GLN A 523 -10.46 -1.13 -9.06
C GLN A 523 -10.16 -2.43 -8.30
N GLN A 524 -10.07 -2.37 -6.97
CA GLN A 524 -9.86 -3.55 -6.12
C GLN A 524 -11.08 -4.49 -6.18
N ALA A 525 -12.30 -3.96 -6.07
CA ALA A 525 -13.54 -4.72 -6.24
C ALA A 525 -13.67 -5.36 -7.64
N GLY A 526 -13.10 -4.72 -8.66
CA GLY A 526 -13.05 -5.19 -10.05
C GLY A 526 -12.08 -6.35 -10.29
N ARG A 527 -11.31 -6.77 -9.27
CA ARG A 527 -10.39 -7.92 -9.37
C ARG A 527 -11.11 -9.26 -9.22
N ALA A 528 -12.26 -9.30 -8.57
CA ALA A 528 -13.13 -10.49 -8.50
C ALA A 528 -14.20 -10.50 -9.61
N GLY A 529 -14.60 -11.70 -10.03
CA GLY A 529 -15.71 -11.92 -10.99
C GLY A 529 -15.30 -11.90 -12.45
N ARG A 530 -14.10 -12.39 -12.78
CA ARG A 530 -13.65 -12.49 -14.18
C ARG A 530 -14.38 -13.63 -14.91
N ARG A 531 -14.61 -13.47 -16.22
CA ARG A 531 -15.19 -14.50 -17.14
C ARG A 531 -16.61 -14.96 -16.77
N SER A 532 -17.51 -14.02 -16.46
CA SER A 532 -18.92 -14.30 -16.19
C SER A 532 -19.21 -15.10 -14.91
N GLN A 533 -18.23 -15.23 -14.01
CA GLN A 533 -18.43 -15.93 -12.74
C GLN A 533 -18.94 -14.98 -11.66
N ASP A 534 -19.80 -15.50 -10.80
CA ASP A 534 -20.27 -14.78 -9.62
C ASP A 534 -19.11 -14.46 -8.69
N SER A 535 -19.22 -13.34 -7.99
CA SER A 535 -18.13 -12.83 -7.17
C SER A 535 -18.60 -12.17 -5.89
N LEU A 536 -17.71 -12.18 -4.91
CA LEU A 536 -17.89 -11.57 -3.61
C LEU A 536 -16.93 -10.40 -3.42
N VAL A 537 -17.43 -9.27 -2.94
CA VAL A 537 -16.62 -8.13 -2.52
C VAL A 537 -17.02 -7.74 -1.10
N VAL A 538 -16.06 -7.74 -0.18
CA VAL A 538 -16.30 -7.44 1.24
C VAL A 538 -15.41 -6.29 1.67
N LEU A 539 -16.02 -5.20 2.15
CA LEU A 539 -15.33 -4.15 2.88
C LEU A 539 -15.40 -4.46 4.37
N VAL A 540 -14.28 -4.90 4.98
CA VAL A 540 -14.18 -5.11 6.43
C VAL A 540 -13.80 -3.78 7.06
N ALA A 541 -14.78 -3.11 7.67
CA ALA A 541 -14.63 -1.76 8.19
C ALA A 541 -13.67 -1.71 9.38
N GLU A 542 -12.72 -0.78 9.33
CA GLU A 542 -11.90 -0.39 10.48
C GLU A 542 -12.62 0.70 11.29
N SER A 543 -12.11 1.02 12.49
CA SER A 543 -12.64 2.09 13.34
C SER A 543 -12.22 3.50 12.88
N THR A 544 -12.03 3.72 11.56
CA THR A 544 -11.64 5.03 11.01
C THR A 544 -12.88 5.87 10.69
N GLY A 545 -12.74 7.21 10.71
CA GLY A 545 -13.85 8.11 10.35
C GLY A 545 -14.39 7.89 8.93
N VAL A 546 -13.51 7.51 7.99
CA VAL A 546 -13.88 7.21 6.60
C VAL A 546 -14.69 5.90 6.52
N ASP A 547 -14.20 4.85 7.19
CA ASP A 547 -14.88 3.56 7.22
C ASP A 547 -16.25 3.67 7.91
N GLU A 548 -16.35 4.38 9.03
CA GLU A 548 -17.62 4.64 9.72
C GLU A 548 -18.61 5.45 8.87
N HIS A 549 -18.12 6.40 8.05
CA HIS A 549 -18.97 7.10 7.08
C HIS A 549 -19.60 6.13 6.07
N TYR A 550 -18.81 5.25 5.46
CA TYR A 550 -19.32 4.28 4.47
C TYR A 550 -20.11 3.13 5.10
N VAL A 551 -19.90 2.83 6.39
CA VAL A 551 -20.80 1.95 7.15
C VAL A 551 -22.17 2.59 7.33
N LYS A 552 -22.24 3.91 7.58
CA LYS A 552 -23.51 4.65 7.71
C LYS A 552 -24.18 4.93 6.37
N ASN A 553 -23.39 5.17 5.32
CA ASN A 553 -23.84 5.53 3.98
C ASN A 553 -23.30 4.56 2.90
N PRO A 554 -23.61 3.26 2.98
CA PRO A 554 -22.98 2.24 2.12
C PRO A 554 -23.34 2.38 0.64
N GLU A 555 -24.52 2.93 0.32
CA GLU A 555 -24.94 3.14 -1.08
C GLU A 555 -24.04 4.14 -1.83
N GLU A 556 -23.34 5.03 -1.11
CA GLU A 556 -22.36 5.95 -1.71
C GLU A 556 -21.19 5.21 -2.37
N LEU A 557 -20.85 3.99 -1.91
CA LEU A 557 -19.77 3.19 -2.50
C LEU A 557 -20.04 2.85 -3.98
N LEU A 558 -21.31 2.69 -4.33
CA LEU A 558 -21.74 2.25 -5.66
C LEU A 558 -22.33 3.40 -6.48
N SER A 559 -23.01 4.35 -5.85
CA SER A 559 -23.68 5.46 -6.55
C SER A 559 -22.79 6.68 -6.84
N THR A 560 -21.80 6.98 -5.99
CA THR A 560 -21.00 8.21 -6.11
C THR A 560 -20.11 8.17 -7.36
N PRO A 561 -20.08 9.21 -8.21
CA PRO A 561 -19.17 9.23 -9.36
C PRO A 561 -17.71 9.27 -8.90
N THR A 562 -16.81 8.65 -9.67
CA THR A 562 -15.37 8.80 -9.42
C THR A 562 -14.94 10.25 -9.68
N PRO A 563 -13.95 10.78 -8.94
CA PRO A 563 -13.44 12.12 -9.22
C PRO A 563 -12.75 12.18 -10.58
N ASP A 564 -12.64 13.39 -11.12
CA ASP A 564 -11.92 13.63 -12.36
C ASP A 564 -10.42 13.44 -12.18
N LEU A 565 -9.80 12.89 -13.22
CA LEU A 565 -8.36 12.70 -13.27
C LEU A 565 -7.70 14.00 -13.73
N LEU A 566 -6.84 14.57 -12.89
CA LEU A 566 -6.20 15.86 -13.13
C LEU A 566 -4.72 15.72 -13.46
N ILE A 567 -4.23 16.57 -14.37
CA ILE A 567 -2.82 16.71 -14.75
C ILE A 567 -2.48 18.19 -14.78
N ASP A 568 -1.29 18.54 -14.27
CA ASP A 568 -0.81 19.91 -14.20
C ASP A 568 0.29 20.16 -15.23
N LEU A 569 -0.08 20.66 -16.41
CA LEU A 569 0.87 20.98 -17.49
C LEU A 569 1.56 22.34 -17.29
N ASP A 570 1.03 23.19 -16.40
CA ASP A 570 1.55 24.53 -16.10
C ASP A 570 2.67 24.51 -15.04
N ASN A 571 3.04 23.33 -14.55
CA ASN A 571 4.17 23.18 -13.65
C ASN A 571 5.48 23.56 -14.37
N GLN A 572 5.96 24.78 -14.11
CA GLN A 572 7.15 25.33 -14.75
C GLN A 572 8.40 24.46 -14.54
N GLY A 573 8.53 23.79 -13.38
CA GLY A 573 9.68 22.92 -13.10
C GLY A 573 9.67 21.65 -13.96
N VAL A 574 8.50 21.02 -14.10
CA VAL A 574 8.31 19.86 -14.99
C VAL A 574 8.54 20.28 -16.43
N LEU A 575 7.90 21.38 -16.87
CA LEU A 575 8.02 21.89 -18.23
C LEU A 575 9.47 22.25 -18.59
N GLU A 576 10.18 22.98 -17.72
CA GLU A 576 11.60 23.29 -17.93
C GLU A 576 12.44 22.02 -18.08
N GLY A 577 12.30 21.07 -17.16
CA GLY A 577 13.04 19.81 -17.20
C GLY A 577 12.81 19.06 -18.53
N HIS A 578 11.57 18.98 -18.99
CA HIS A 578 11.24 18.33 -20.25
C HIS A 578 11.68 19.13 -21.48
N LEU A 579 11.71 20.47 -21.44
CA LEU A 579 12.26 21.30 -22.52
C LEU A 579 13.78 21.12 -22.64
N GLN A 580 14.50 21.01 -21.51
CA GLN A 580 15.94 20.71 -21.52
C GLN A 580 16.22 19.35 -22.15
N CYS A 581 15.37 18.36 -21.90
CA CYS A 581 15.46 17.05 -22.56
C CYS A 581 15.12 17.16 -24.05
N ALA A 582 14.02 17.84 -24.40
CA ALA A 582 13.57 17.98 -25.78
C ALA A 582 14.62 18.68 -26.66
N ALA A 583 15.29 19.70 -26.11
CA ALA A 583 16.37 20.42 -26.78
C ALA A 583 17.62 19.57 -27.02
N HIS A 584 17.86 18.56 -26.17
CA HIS A 584 18.99 17.63 -26.31
C HIS A 584 18.72 16.60 -27.41
N GLU A 585 17.48 16.13 -27.49
CA GLU A 585 17.02 15.21 -28.54
C GLU A 585 17.10 15.89 -29.91
N MET A 586 16.50 17.08 -30.03
CA MET A 586 16.55 17.89 -31.24
C MET A 586 16.43 19.37 -30.87
N PRO A 587 17.18 20.29 -31.52
CA PRO A 587 17.11 21.72 -31.21
C PRO A 587 15.68 22.26 -31.31
N LEU A 588 15.26 23.06 -30.33
CA LEU A 588 13.90 23.59 -30.21
C LEU A 588 13.73 24.91 -30.99
N SER A 589 12.53 25.13 -31.51
CA SER A 589 12.09 26.42 -32.04
C SER A 589 10.70 26.78 -31.49
N PHE A 590 10.27 28.03 -31.68
CA PHE A 590 8.91 28.43 -31.29
C PHE A 590 7.79 27.72 -32.05
N ARG A 591 8.09 26.97 -33.12
CA ARG A 591 7.10 26.09 -33.78
C ARG A 591 6.71 24.90 -32.90
N ASP A 592 7.56 24.52 -31.95
CA ASP A 592 7.28 23.42 -31.02
C ASP A 592 6.28 23.83 -29.91
N GLU A 593 5.80 25.08 -29.90
CA GLU A 593 4.72 25.57 -29.00
C GLU A 593 3.45 24.71 -29.11
N VAL A 594 3.19 24.10 -30.28
CA VAL A 594 2.07 23.17 -30.49
C VAL A 594 2.13 21.98 -29.53
N TYR A 595 3.33 21.55 -29.14
CA TYR A 595 3.52 20.43 -28.22
C TYR A 595 3.56 20.90 -26.75
N PHE A 596 4.33 21.96 -26.46
CA PHE A 596 4.69 22.33 -25.09
C PHE A 596 3.89 23.51 -24.50
N GLY A 597 3.02 24.11 -25.30
CA GLY A 597 2.17 25.23 -24.86
C GLY A 597 2.91 26.58 -24.78
N PRO A 598 2.17 27.65 -24.46
CA PRO A 598 2.66 29.04 -24.59
C PRO A 598 3.78 29.39 -23.61
N ALA A 599 3.83 28.74 -22.45
CA ALA A 599 4.87 28.94 -21.44
C ALA A 599 6.27 28.56 -21.94
N MET A 600 6.36 27.73 -22.99
CA MET A 600 7.61 27.32 -23.61
C MET A 600 8.50 28.51 -23.97
N LYS A 601 7.93 29.55 -24.61
CA LYS A 601 8.71 30.69 -25.12
C LYS A 601 9.52 31.37 -24.01
N VAL A 602 8.85 31.65 -22.90
CA VAL A 602 9.45 32.33 -21.74
C VAL A 602 10.53 31.47 -21.09
N ILE A 603 10.31 30.15 -21.00
CA ILE A 603 11.27 29.23 -20.39
C ILE A 603 12.49 29.05 -21.29
N CYS A 604 12.29 28.89 -22.61
CA CYS A 604 13.38 28.78 -23.59
C CYS A 604 14.30 30.00 -23.55
N GLU A 605 13.74 31.21 -23.49
CA GLU A 605 14.54 32.44 -23.43
C GLU A 605 15.31 32.60 -22.11
N LYS A 606 14.76 32.12 -20.98
CA LYS A 606 15.37 32.30 -19.66
C LYS A 606 16.31 31.18 -19.23
N GLN A 607 16.04 29.94 -19.62
CA GLN A 607 16.68 28.75 -19.03
C GLN A 607 17.45 27.90 -20.05
N LEU A 608 17.25 28.08 -21.36
CA LEU A 608 17.97 27.34 -22.41
C LEU A 608 19.02 28.23 -23.09
N SER A 609 19.97 27.62 -23.79
CA SER A 609 20.98 28.34 -24.58
C SER A 609 20.53 28.49 -26.03
N LYS A 610 20.63 29.69 -26.60
CA LYS A 610 20.26 29.96 -27.99
C LYS A 610 21.50 30.02 -28.88
N ASP A 611 21.46 29.40 -30.06
CA ASP A 611 22.54 29.48 -31.05
C ASP A 611 22.39 30.69 -32.00
N GLU A 612 23.36 30.87 -32.91
CA GLU A 612 23.39 31.97 -33.88
C GLU A 612 22.24 31.90 -34.90
N GLU A 613 21.72 30.71 -35.18
CA GLU A 613 20.62 30.47 -36.10
C GLU A 613 19.24 30.62 -35.43
N GLY A 614 19.23 30.79 -34.10
CA GLY A 614 18.04 31.04 -33.30
C GLY A 614 17.37 29.80 -32.72
N TRP A 615 18.01 28.64 -32.80
CA TRP A 615 17.55 27.40 -32.15
C TRP A 615 17.93 27.37 -30.68
N TYR A 616 17.09 26.73 -29.89
CA TYR A 616 17.31 26.55 -28.45
C TYR A 616 17.86 25.15 -28.17
N HIS A 617 18.96 25.12 -27.42
CA HIS A 617 19.71 23.94 -27.01
C HIS A 617 19.68 23.79 -25.49
N THR A 618 19.94 22.57 -25.04
CA THR A 618 20.06 22.25 -23.61
C THR A 618 21.15 23.08 -22.96
N HIS A 619 20.84 23.69 -21.82
CA HIS A 619 21.81 24.45 -21.05
C HIS A 619 22.94 23.55 -20.55
N ALA A 620 24.19 24.04 -20.61
CA ALA A 620 25.39 23.28 -20.27
C ALA A 620 25.35 22.58 -18.89
N ARG A 621 24.63 23.16 -17.93
CA ARG A 621 24.42 22.59 -16.57
C ARG A 621 23.74 21.21 -16.54
N PHE A 622 22.97 20.86 -17.57
CA PHE A 622 22.23 19.60 -17.65
C PHE A 622 22.90 18.57 -18.58
N LEU A 623 23.95 18.97 -19.31
CA LEU A 623 24.73 18.08 -20.15
C LEU A 623 25.66 17.20 -19.30
N PRO A 624 26.04 16.00 -19.79
CA PRO A 624 25.65 15.42 -21.09
C PRO A 624 24.31 14.67 -21.08
N TYR A 625 23.62 14.53 -19.93
CA TYR A 625 22.41 13.69 -19.83
C TYR A 625 21.28 14.41 -19.07
N PRO A 626 20.51 15.30 -19.73
CA PRO A 626 19.45 16.08 -19.08
C PRO A 626 18.34 15.21 -18.50
N ALA A 627 18.03 14.06 -19.12
CA ALA A 627 17.04 13.11 -18.63
C ALA A 627 17.33 12.64 -17.19
N LYS A 628 18.59 12.58 -16.78
CA LYS A 628 18.97 12.21 -15.40
C LYS A 628 18.52 13.23 -14.35
N TYR A 629 18.30 14.48 -14.76
CA TYR A 629 17.85 15.55 -13.87
C TYR A 629 16.33 15.60 -13.74
N VAL A 630 15.60 14.88 -14.60
CA VAL A 630 14.14 14.82 -14.61
C VAL A 630 13.70 13.46 -14.08
N SER A 631 13.17 13.44 -12.87
CA SER A 631 12.76 12.22 -12.19
C SER A 631 11.24 12.07 -12.27
N ILE A 632 10.76 11.09 -13.05
CA ILE A 632 9.34 10.91 -13.38
C ILE A 632 8.52 10.39 -12.19
N ARG A 633 9.11 9.51 -11.38
CA ARG A 633 8.44 8.86 -10.23
C ARG A 633 8.79 9.48 -8.88
N GLY A 634 9.36 10.70 -8.90
CA GLY A 634 10.13 11.17 -7.76
C GLY A 634 11.47 10.42 -7.63
N VAL A 635 12.34 10.95 -6.78
CA VAL A 635 13.78 10.63 -6.70
C VAL A 635 14.04 9.12 -6.84
N GLU A 636 14.95 8.72 -7.74
CA GLU A 636 15.62 7.42 -7.63
C GLU A 636 16.35 7.39 -6.29
N GLU A 637 15.67 6.85 -5.28
CA GLU A 637 16.27 6.69 -3.97
C GLU A 637 17.27 5.55 -4.02
N GLU A 638 18.44 5.80 -3.44
CA GLU A 638 19.44 4.77 -3.25
C GLU A 638 18.81 3.59 -2.50
N ARG A 639 19.09 2.35 -2.90
CA ARG A 639 18.49 1.17 -2.27
C ARG A 639 19.50 0.44 -1.39
N TYR A 640 18.98 -0.11 -0.30
CA TYR A 640 19.67 -0.99 0.62
C TYR A 640 19.31 -2.43 0.30
N ALA A 641 20.30 -3.28 0.09
CA ALA A 641 20.08 -4.71 -0.01
C ALA A 641 19.92 -5.32 1.39
N VAL A 642 18.81 -6.01 1.61
CA VAL A 642 18.50 -6.71 2.85
C VAL A 642 18.92 -8.17 2.70
N ILE A 643 19.89 -8.61 3.49
CA ILE A 643 20.57 -9.90 3.31
C ILE A 643 20.36 -10.75 4.55
N ASP A 644 19.77 -11.93 4.37
CA ASP A 644 19.68 -12.97 5.38
C ASP A 644 21.05 -13.64 5.54
N ILE A 645 21.60 -13.54 6.75
CA ILE A 645 22.86 -14.15 7.17
C ILE A 645 22.64 -15.28 8.18
N THR A 646 21.40 -15.77 8.33
CA THR A 646 21.05 -16.83 9.28
C THR A 646 21.76 -18.14 8.98
N GLY A 647 22.58 -18.60 9.92
CA GLY A 647 23.25 -19.89 9.81
C GLY A 647 24.47 -19.88 8.89
N ILE A 648 25.08 -18.72 8.63
CA ILE A 648 26.41 -18.62 8.00
C ILE A 648 27.44 -19.44 8.78
N ASP A 649 27.39 -19.40 10.12
CA ASP A 649 28.25 -20.22 10.98
C ASP A 649 28.02 -21.74 10.79
N SER A 650 26.86 -22.13 10.24
CA SER A 650 26.49 -23.51 9.90
C SER A 650 26.71 -23.83 8.41
N GLY A 651 27.42 -22.98 7.66
CA GLY A 651 27.77 -23.18 6.25
C GLY A 651 26.70 -22.79 5.23
N LYS A 652 25.66 -22.03 5.62
CA LYS A 652 24.68 -21.50 4.65
C LYS A 652 25.20 -20.25 3.94
N GLU A 653 24.94 -20.14 2.65
CA GLU A 653 25.26 -18.93 1.89
C GLU A 653 24.31 -17.77 2.25
N PRO A 654 24.83 -16.52 2.30
CA PRO A 654 24.01 -15.33 2.50
C PRO A 654 23.02 -15.17 1.34
N ARG A 655 21.79 -14.77 1.66
CA ARG A 655 20.72 -14.64 0.68
C ARG A 655 20.09 -13.26 0.75
N THR A 656 20.09 -12.53 -0.37
CA THR A 656 19.31 -11.29 -0.48
C THR A 656 17.81 -11.60 -0.41
N LEU A 657 17.13 -10.99 0.54
CA LEU A 657 15.68 -11.09 0.75
C LEU A 657 14.93 -10.05 -0.09
N GLU A 658 15.34 -8.79 -0.01
CA GLU A 658 14.65 -7.63 -0.61
C GLU A 658 15.60 -6.44 -0.80
N GLU A 659 15.23 -5.48 -1.63
CA GLU A 659 15.86 -4.16 -1.71
C GLU A 659 14.90 -3.08 -1.22
N ILE A 660 15.38 -2.21 -0.31
CA ILE A 660 14.58 -1.17 0.33
C ILE A 660 15.14 0.21 -0.02
N GLU A 661 14.30 1.14 -0.42
CA GLU A 661 14.66 2.54 -0.70
C GLU A 661 15.21 3.26 0.54
N LEU A 662 16.17 4.18 0.37
CA LEU A 662 16.87 4.90 1.46
C LEU A 662 15.90 5.57 2.42
N SER A 663 14.84 6.22 1.92
CA SER A 663 13.85 6.88 2.79
C SER A 663 13.11 5.90 3.68
N ARG A 664 13.12 4.59 3.38
CA ARG A 664 12.55 3.54 4.21
C ARG A 664 13.62 2.79 4.99
N ALA A 665 14.81 2.63 4.42
CA ALA A 665 15.90 1.90 5.02
C ALA A 665 16.21 2.42 6.43
N ILE A 666 16.31 3.74 6.56
CA ILE A 666 16.59 4.44 7.83
C ILE A 666 15.53 4.14 8.90
N PHE A 667 14.32 3.73 8.52
CA PHE A 667 13.20 3.48 9.44
C PHE A 667 12.81 2.02 9.61
N GLU A 668 13.21 1.14 8.70
CA GLU A 668 12.85 -0.28 8.72
C GLU A 668 14.06 -1.20 8.99
N ILE A 669 15.27 -0.74 8.66
CA ILE A 669 16.52 -1.51 8.77
C ILE A 669 17.61 -0.67 9.46
N TYR A 670 17.38 -0.35 10.74
CA TYR A 670 18.43 0.11 11.66
C TYR A 670 18.84 -1.02 12.59
N GLU A 671 20.02 -0.94 13.17
CA GLU A 671 20.53 -1.97 14.09
C GLU A 671 19.56 -2.20 15.27
N GLY A 672 19.22 -3.46 15.51
CA GLY A 672 18.22 -3.85 16.51
C GLY A 672 16.75 -3.78 16.03
N ALA A 673 16.47 -3.28 14.83
CA ALA A 673 15.12 -3.29 14.27
C ALA A 673 14.64 -4.73 13.99
N ILE A 674 13.32 -4.93 14.07
CA ILE A 674 12.68 -6.17 13.61
C ILE A 674 12.11 -5.95 12.22
N PHE A 675 12.74 -6.58 11.24
CA PHE A 675 12.30 -6.62 9.86
C PHE A 675 11.39 -7.84 9.63
N LEU A 676 10.24 -7.65 9.01
CA LEU A 676 9.29 -8.72 8.69
C LEU A 676 9.34 -9.04 7.20
N HIS A 677 9.55 -10.31 6.85
CA HIS A 677 9.52 -10.77 5.46
C HIS A 677 8.72 -12.08 5.33
N GLN A 678 7.61 -12.05 4.59
CA GLN A 678 6.68 -13.19 4.40
C GLN A 678 6.19 -13.81 5.71
N GLY A 679 5.84 -12.96 6.69
CA GLY A 679 5.38 -13.29 8.04
C GLY A 679 6.48 -13.73 8.99
N LEU A 680 7.73 -13.81 8.53
CA LEU A 680 8.88 -14.25 9.35
C LEU A 680 9.62 -13.03 9.92
N PRO A 681 9.91 -13.01 11.25
CA PRO A 681 10.71 -11.96 11.86
C PRO A 681 12.21 -12.18 11.67
N PHE A 682 12.91 -11.09 11.41
CA PHE A 682 14.36 -10.99 11.32
C PHE A 682 14.84 -9.81 12.16
N LEU A 683 15.86 -10.05 12.99
CA LEU A 683 16.58 -9.00 13.68
C LEU A 683 17.62 -8.41 12.73
N VAL A 684 17.60 -7.09 12.58
CA VAL A 684 18.63 -6.36 11.85
C VAL A 684 19.87 -6.31 12.74
N HIS A 685 20.88 -7.09 12.37
CA HIS A 685 22.10 -7.26 13.15
C HIS A 685 23.08 -6.12 12.92
N GLU A 686 23.27 -5.73 11.68
CA GLU A 686 24.25 -4.72 11.26
C GLU A 686 23.74 -3.99 10.01
N VAL A 687 24.02 -2.70 9.89
CA VAL A 687 23.64 -1.87 8.74
C VAL A 687 24.84 -1.09 8.24
N SER A 688 25.28 -1.38 7.01
CA SER A 688 26.31 -0.61 6.32
C SER A 688 25.66 0.45 5.44
N HIS A 689 25.73 1.71 5.86
CA HIS A 689 25.25 2.84 5.06
C HIS A 689 26.10 3.12 3.82
N ASP A 690 27.41 2.87 3.90
CA ASP A 690 28.35 3.05 2.78
C ASP A 690 28.16 1.97 1.71
N ALA A 691 28.06 0.69 2.12
CA ALA A 691 27.81 -0.42 1.20
C ALA A 691 26.32 -0.55 0.81
N LYS A 692 25.43 0.15 1.52
CA LYS A 692 23.97 0.06 1.40
C LYS A 692 23.49 -1.38 1.55
N THR A 693 23.91 -2.03 2.62
CA THR A 693 23.49 -3.38 2.97
C THR A 693 23.00 -3.43 4.41
N ALA A 694 21.98 -4.25 4.67
CA ALA A 694 21.55 -4.59 6.02
C ALA A 694 21.63 -6.12 6.18
N HIS A 695 22.33 -6.57 7.22
CA HIS A 695 22.50 -7.99 7.54
C HIS A 695 21.50 -8.42 8.61
N LEU A 696 20.74 -9.47 8.32
CA LEU A 696 19.59 -9.90 9.10
C LEU A 696 19.78 -11.32 9.64
N LEU A 697 19.37 -11.52 10.89
CA LEU A 697 19.33 -12.82 11.57
C LEU A 697 17.88 -13.20 11.85
N ARG A 698 17.45 -14.39 11.43
CA ARG A 698 16.11 -14.90 11.73
C ARG A 698 15.94 -15.01 13.24
N THR A 699 14.85 -14.44 13.73
CA THR A 699 14.55 -14.40 15.17
C THR A 699 13.08 -14.72 15.41
N ASP A 700 12.72 -15.06 16.64
CA ASP A 700 11.34 -15.24 17.07
C ASP A 700 11.05 -14.28 18.22
N VAL A 701 10.44 -13.14 17.89
CA VAL A 701 10.16 -12.06 18.83
C VAL A 701 8.74 -11.54 18.66
N GLY A 702 8.13 -11.14 19.78
CA GLY A 702 6.74 -10.69 19.87
C GLY A 702 6.53 -9.19 19.61
N TRP A 703 7.58 -8.41 19.32
CA TRP A 703 7.50 -6.94 19.21
C TRP A 703 8.03 -6.40 17.86
N VAL A 704 7.73 -5.12 17.59
CA VAL A 704 8.05 -4.40 16.34
C VAL A 704 8.38 -2.92 16.65
N THR A 705 9.14 -2.25 15.79
CA THR A 705 9.75 -0.94 16.08
C THR A 705 9.24 0.20 15.15
N ARG A 706 9.33 1.51 15.55
CA ARG A 706 8.82 2.70 14.79
C ARG A 706 9.51 4.06 15.16
N PRO A 707 9.71 5.02 14.21
CA PRO A 707 10.16 6.42 14.46
C PRO A 707 9.13 7.55 14.09
N ARG A 708 9.27 8.81 14.59
CA ARG A 708 8.35 9.98 14.25
C ARG A 708 8.90 11.41 14.52
N ASP A 709 8.48 12.45 13.75
CA ASP A 709 8.47 13.95 13.93
C ASP A 709 9.03 14.85 12.78
N ILE A 710 8.51 16.10 12.65
CA ILE A 710 8.84 17.14 11.64
C ILE A 710 8.70 18.56 12.26
N ASP A 711 9.57 19.54 11.93
CA ASP A 711 9.45 20.95 12.34
C ASP A 711 9.77 22.01 11.24
N PRO A 712 9.05 23.14 11.17
CA PRO A 712 9.37 24.27 10.28
C PRO A 712 10.63 25.04 10.71
N LYS A 713 11.43 25.57 9.76
CA LYS A 713 12.67 26.32 10.09
C LYS A 713 12.86 27.67 9.40
N ARG A 714 12.52 27.84 8.11
CA ARG A 714 12.88 29.09 7.37
C ARG A 714 11.82 29.54 6.36
N THR A 715 11.31 30.75 6.51
CA THR A 715 10.33 31.40 5.61
C THR A 715 10.99 31.94 4.35
N PHE A 716 10.39 31.71 3.18
CA PHE A 716 10.84 32.27 1.88
C PHE A 716 9.85 33.26 1.26
N ARG A 717 8.54 32.98 1.32
CA ARG A 717 7.49 33.84 0.78
C ARG A 717 6.41 34.05 1.85
N VAL A 718 5.80 35.23 1.84
CA VAL A 718 4.67 35.59 2.72
C VAL A 718 3.56 36.14 1.85
N ARG A 719 2.31 35.75 2.11
CA ARG A 719 1.14 36.22 1.37
C ARG A 719 0.02 36.58 2.33
N GLU A 720 -0.68 37.66 2.01
CA GLU A 720 -1.87 38.09 2.75
C GLU A 720 -3.07 37.24 2.31
N ILE A 721 -3.86 36.81 3.29
CA ILE A 721 -5.13 36.13 3.06
C ILE A 721 -6.20 37.22 2.93
N ARG A 722 -7.03 37.15 1.89
CA ARG A 722 -8.04 38.17 1.61
C ARG A 722 -9.06 38.23 2.75
N ASP A 723 -9.34 39.45 3.20
CA ASP A 723 -10.31 39.76 4.26
C ASP A 723 -9.99 39.13 5.63
N ALA A 724 -8.72 38.77 5.86
CA ALA A 724 -8.30 38.03 7.04
C ALA A 724 -7.09 38.68 7.76
N PRO A 725 -7.00 38.57 9.10
CA PRO A 725 -5.88 39.12 9.87
C PRO A 725 -4.61 38.27 9.79
N GLN A 726 -4.72 37.00 9.36
CA GLN A 726 -3.59 36.07 9.27
C GLN A 726 -2.91 36.10 7.91
N ARG A 727 -1.66 35.61 7.87
CA ARG A 727 -0.85 35.48 6.66
C ARG A 727 -0.52 34.02 6.39
N ALA A 728 -0.47 33.66 5.12
CA ALA A 728 0.11 32.40 4.68
C ALA A 728 1.62 32.57 4.51
N PHE A 729 2.38 31.54 4.87
CA PHE A 729 3.83 31.51 4.78
C PHE A 729 4.27 30.29 3.97
N TYR A 730 5.25 30.47 3.10
CA TYR A 730 5.84 29.37 2.34
C TYR A 730 7.35 29.37 2.51
N GLY A 731 7.94 28.19 2.72
CA GLY A 731 9.36 28.10 3.01
C GLY A 731 9.88 26.68 3.19
N ARG A 732 11.12 26.60 3.69
CA ARG A 732 11.81 25.34 4.00
C ARG A 732 11.40 24.81 5.37
N LEU A 733 11.05 23.54 5.40
CA LEU A 733 10.73 22.74 6.58
C LEU A 733 11.83 21.69 6.78
N ASN A 734 12.19 21.43 8.03
CA ASN A 734 13.12 20.38 8.39
C ASN A 734 12.36 19.22 9.05
N SER A 735 12.38 18.04 8.45
CA SER A 735 11.90 16.87 9.18
C SER A 735 12.94 16.42 10.20
N PHE A 736 12.59 16.37 11.49
CA PHE A 736 13.39 15.79 12.56
C PHE A 736 12.57 14.70 13.25
N LEU A 737 12.86 13.41 12.98
CA LEU A 737 12.13 12.33 13.63
C LEU A 737 12.82 11.94 14.96
N ASN A 738 12.19 12.22 16.10
CA ASN A 738 12.55 11.70 17.43
C ASN A 738 11.40 10.90 18.08
N SER A 739 11.73 9.71 18.58
CA SER A 739 10.79 8.66 18.97
C SER A 739 9.96 8.95 20.23
N GLY A 740 8.74 8.39 20.28
CA GLY A 740 8.03 8.23 21.54
C GLY A 740 6.71 7.48 21.43
N LYS A 741 6.66 6.27 22.02
CA LYS A 741 5.59 5.78 22.92
C LYS A 741 5.96 4.45 23.59
N LYS A 742 5.23 4.16 24.69
CA LYS A 742 5.32 3.06 25.67
C LYS A 742 6.29 1.93 25.28
N VAL A 743 7.43 2.02 25.93
CA VAL A 743 8.64 1.25 25.72
C VAL A 743 8.57 -0.01 26.59
N LEU A 744 8.82 -1.20 26.02
CA LEU A 744 9.24 -2.36 26.84
C LEU A 744 10.67 -2.12 27.37
N ASP A 745 11.55 -1.61 26.50
CA ASP A 745 12.90 -1.09 26.81
C ASP A 745 13.37 -0.09 25.73
N ALA A 746 14.03 1.01 26.12
CA ALA A 746 14.43 2.10 25.23
C ALA A 746 15.94 2.05 25.07
N VAL A 747 16.39 1.79 23.85
CA VAL A 747 17.81 1.82 23.50
C VAL A 747 18.05 3.08 22.69
N ASP A 748 18.95 3.94 23.16
CA ASP A 748 19.42 5.08 22.38
C ASP A 748 20.14 4.56 21.13
N LEU A 749 19.66 4.99 19.96
CA LEU A 749 20.31 4.68 18.69
C LEU A 749 21.40 5.71 18.43
N ASP A 750 22.65 5.26 18.27
CA ASP A 750 23.79 6.12 17.94
C ASP A 750 23.86 6.40 16.42
N THR A 751 22.73 6.84 15.85
CA THR A 751 22.62 7.20 14.43
C THR A 751 22.39 8.70 14.29
N PRO A 752 23.14 9.41 13.41
CA PRO A 752 22.94 10.83 13.20
C PRO A 752 21.51 11.11 12.71
N PRO A 753 20.85 12.19 13.19
CA PRO A 753 19.47 12.49 12.81
C PRO A 753 19.38 12.75 11.31
N TYR A 754 18.58 11.95 10.61
CA TYR A 754 18.32 12.17 9.19
C TYR A 754 17.48 13.44 9.01
N LYS A 755 18.11 14.49 8.46
CA LYS A 755 17.45 15.76 8.16
C LYS A 755 17.02 15.73 6.70
N ARG A 756 15.72 15.78 6.46
CA ARG A 756 15.17 16.00 5.13
C ARG A 756 14.77 17.46 5.00
N GLU A 757 15.30 18.12 3.98
CA GLU A 757 14.78 19.42 3.57
C GLU A 757 13.54 19.18 2.70
N THR A 758 12.41 19.74 3.10
CA THR A 758 11.21 19.82 2.26
C THR A 758 10.71 21.26 2.21
N PHE A 759 9.84 21.55 1.27
CA PHE A 759 9.15 22.82 1.17
C PHE A 759 7.70 22.65 1.61
N GLY A 760 7.13 23.70 2.17
CA GLY A 760 5.76 23.67 2.61
C GLY A 760 5.17 25.04 2.87
N LEU A 761 3.85 25.02 3.03
CA LEU A 761 2.98 26.13 3.41
C LEU A 761 2.62 25.97 4.89
N TRP A 762 2.58 27.06 5.64
CA TRP A 762 1.95 27.08 6.95
C TRP A 762 1.18 28.37 7.19
N ILE A 763 0.18 28.28 8.07
CA ILE A 763 -0.69 29.39 8.48
C ILE A 763 -0.75 29.36 10.00
N ASP A 764 -0.42 30.49 10.62
CA ASP A 764 -0.46 30.63 12.08
C ASP A 764 -1.90 30.87 12.54
N ILE A 765 -2.28 30.19 13.62
CA ILE A 765 -3.60 30.37 14.24
C ILE A 765 -3.54 31.62 15.12
N PRO A 766 -4.57 32.47 15.14
CA PRO A 766 -4.58 33.66 15.99
C PRO A 766 -4.33 33.31 17.47
N ARG A 767 -3.52 34.13 18.14
CA ARG A 767 -3.18 33.94 19.56
C ARG A 767 -4.42 33.93 20.44
N GLY A 768 -4.42 33.10 21.47
CA GLY A 768 -5.53 32.97 22.41
C GLY A 768 -6.65 32.04 21.96
N ILE A 769 -6.81 31.76 20.66
CA ILE A 769 -7.82 30.81 20.16
C ILE A 769 -7.67 29.41 20.77
N PRO A 770 -6.46 28.80 20.88
CA PRO A 770 -6.31 27.51 21.53
C PRO A 770 -6.78 27.52 23.00
N HIS A 771 -6.61 28.64 23.70
CA HIS A 771 -7.08 28.79 25.08
C HIS A 771 -8.62 28.91 25.12
N THR A 772 -9.21 29.76 24.27
CA THR A 772 -10.67 29.93 24.16
C THR A 772 -11.39 28.63 23.80
N MET A 773 -10.82 27.83 22.89
CA MET A 773 -11.36 26.51 22.56
C MET A 773 -11.38 25.59 23.78
N ARG A 774 -10.29 25.54 24.56
CA ARG A 774 -10.22 24.71 25.78
C ARG A 774 -11.25 25.13 26.82
N THR A 775 -11.42 26.44 27.05
CA THR A 775 -12.45 26.95 27.99
C THR A 775 -13.87 26.62 27.55
N LYS A 776 -14.09 26.34 26.27
CA LYS A 776 -15.38 25.92 25.69
C LYS A 776 -15.49 24.41 25.49
N GLY A 777 -14.58 23.63 26.05
CA GLY A 777 -14.58 22.16 25.96
C GLY A 777 -14.18 21.61 24.59
N LEU A 778 -13.60 22.41 23.70
CA LEU A 778 -13.11 21.98 22.39
C LEU A 778 -11.60 21.73 22.45
N ASN A 779 -11.15 20.57 21.96
CA ASN A 779 -9.72 20.29 21.88
C ASN A 779 -9.09 21.02 20.67
N PRO A 780 -8.15 21.97 20.87
CA PRO A 780 -7.48 22.63 19.77
C PRO A 780 -6.73 21.64 18.88
N ALA A 781 -6.30 20.51 19.44
CA ALA A 781 -5.54 19.54 18.69
C ALA A 781 -6.36 18.90 17.55
N GLU A 782 -7.60 18.55 17.87
CA GLU A 782 -8.61 18.01 16.96
C GLU A 782 -9.00 19.04 15.90
N GLY A 783 -9.28 20.28 16.31
CA GLY A 783 -9.69 21.34 15.38
C GLY A 783 -8.61 21.66 14.34
N ILE A 784 -7.35 21.72 14.75
CA ILE A 784 -6.21 21.94 13.83
C ILE A 784 -6.07 20.80 12.84
N HIS A 785 -6.10 19.57 13.32
CA HIS A 785 -5.95 18.38 12.49
C HIS A 785 -7.09 18.27 11.47
N SER A 786 -8.33 18.47 11.90
CA SER A 786 -9.50 18.48 11.02
C SER A 786 -9.50 19.65 10.02
N ALA A 787 -9.04 20.84 10.41
CA ALA A 787 -8.88 21.96 9.47
C ALA A 787 -7.80 21.68 8.41
N GLN A 788 -6.71 21.00 8.78
CA GLN A 788 -5.68 20.57 7.82
C GLN A 788 -6.25 19.57 6.81
N HIS A 789 -6.98 18.55 7.26
CA HIS A 789 -7.61 17.60 6.35
C HIS A 789 -8.67 18.23 5.46
N ALA A 790 -9.48 19.15 6.00
CA ALA A 790 -10.45 19.89 5.20
C ALA A 790 -9.80 20.70 4.07
N PHE A 791 -8.65 21.31 4.36
CA PHE A 791 -7.85 21.99 3.36
C PHE A 791 -7.35 21.02 2.27
N LEU A 792 -6.81 19.86 2.67
CA LEU A 792 -6.33 18.84 1.72
C LEU A 792 -7.46 18.28 0.86
N ASN A 793 -8.62 17.99 1.43
CA ASN A 793 -9.77 17.46 0.69
C ASN A 793 -10.28 18.45 -0.37
N LYS A 794 -10.21 19.75 -0.10
CA LYS A 794 -10.66 20.77 -1.05
C LYS A 794 -9.63 21.10 -2.13
N PHE A 795 -8.35 20.94 -1.82
CA PHE A 795 -7.29 21.23 -2.78
C PHE A 795 -7.22 20.12 -3.84
N SER A 796 -7.33 20.47 -5.11
CA SER A 796 -7.40 19.51 -6.22
C SER A 796 -6.20 18.57 -6.35
N LEU A 797 -5.04 18.96 -5.80
CA LEU A 797 -3.82 18.14 -5.72
C LEU A 797 -3.49 17.74 -4.27
N GLY A 798 -4.48 17.75 -3.39
CA GLY A 798 -4.35 17.50 -1.95
C GLY A 798 -3.82 16.11 -1.60
N ALA A 799 -4.15 15.09 -2.41
CA ALA A 799 -3.64 13.73 -2.23
C ALA A 799 -2.10 13.64 -2.34
N GLU A 800 -1.46 14.59 -3.03
CA GLU A 800 0.00 14.64 -3.16
C GLU A 800 0.68 15.47 -2.07
N LEU A 801 -0.08 16.30 -1.34
CA LEU A 801 0.39 17.05 -0.18
C LEU A 801 0.29 16.21 1.09
N ARG A 802 1.16 16.51 2.04
CA ARG A 802 1.15 15.89 3.37
C ARG A 802 0.93 16.94 4.44
N THR A 803 0.29 16.50 5.51
CA THR A 803 0.09 17.27 6.73
C THR A 803 0.58 16.47 7.93
N GLU A 804 0.71 17.12 9.08
CA GLU A 804 0.95 16.44 10.32
C GLU A 804 -0.35 15.81 10.88
N CYS A 805 -0.36 14.49 11.00
CA CYS A 805 -1.37 13.76 11.77
C CYS A 805 -0.74 13.37 13.11
N LYS A 806 -1.47 13.52 14.23
CA LYS A 806 -0.96 13.21 15.59
C LYS A 806 -1.77 12.10 16.24
N ALA A 807 -1.10 11.34 17.09
CA ALA A 807 -1.63 10.13 17.71
C ALA A 807 -2.52 10.47 18.91
N ALA A 808 -3.71 9.87 18.98
CA ALA A 808 -4.69 10.07 20.04
C ALA A 808 -4.10 9.90 21.43
N GLU A 809 -3.25 8.89 21.64
CA GLU A 809 -2.73 8.58 22.98
C GLU A 809 -1.65 9.57 23.47
N LYS A 810 -1.33 10.64 22.71
CA LYS A 810 -0.57 11.81 23.19
C LYS A 810 -1.51 12.98 23.45
N GLU A 811 -2.44 13.21 22.54
CA GLU A 811 -3.37 14.34 22.59
C GLU A 811 -4.42 14.18 23.71
N TYR A 812 -4.72 12.94 24.10
CA TYR A 812 -5.59 12.60 25.23
C TYR A 812 -4.83 12.04 26.44
N ALA A 813 -3.49 12.13 26.47
CA ALA A 813 -2.72 11.61 27.60
C ALA A 813 -2.87 12.49 28.85
N ASP A 814 -3.09 11.87 30.01
CA ASP A 814 -3.12 12.56 31.30
C ASP A 814 -1.75 13.18 31.68
N THR A 815 -0.67 12.63 31.12
CA THR A 815 0.70 13.09 31.40
C THR A 815 1.14 14.12 30.35
N LEU A 816 1.29 15.37 30.78
CA LEU A 816 1.69 16.46 29.90
C LEU A 816 3.07 16.21 29.28
N SER A 817 3.16 16.31 27.96
CA SER A 817 4.44 16.27 27.25
C SER A 817 5.30 17.48 27.61
N SER A 818 6.62 17.29 27.74
CA SER A 818 7.57 18.38 27.94
C SER A 818 7.69 19.33 26.74
N ARG A 819 7.22 18.90 25.57
CA ARG A 819 7.23 19.67 24.32
C ARG A 819 5.80 20.03 23.90
N LYS A 820 5.48 21.31 23.86
CA LYS A 820 4.19 21.83 23.37
C LYS A 820 4.31 22.32 21.93
N ARG A 821 3.27 22.09 21.12
CA ARG A 821 3.29 22.40 19.67
C ARG A 821 2.75 23.80 19.39
N PRO A 822 3.35 24.56 18.46
CA PRO A 822 2.78 25.84 18.04
C PRO A 822 1.48 25.61 17.26
N ALA A 823 0.47 26.44 17.50
CA ALA A 823 -0.83 26.39 16.83
C ALA A 823 -0.69 26.87 15.37
N ARG A 824 -0.54 25.92 14.44
CA ARG A 824 -0.36 26.16 13.00
C ARG A 824 -1.07 25.11 12.17
N LEU A 825 -1.57 25.52 11.01
CA LEU A 825 -1.82 24.60 9.91
C LEU A 825 -0.52 24.45 9.12
N ILE A 826 -0.04 23.23 8.90
CA ILE A 826 1.20 22.93 8.16
C ILE A 826 0.91 21.94 7.03
N PHE A 827 1.35 22.27 5.83
CA PHE A 827 1.26 21.46 4.62
C PHE A 827 2.62 21.40 3.94
N TYR A 828 3.02 20.24 3.46
CA TYR A 828 4.35 20.06 2.88
C TYR A 828 4.36 19.02 1.77
N ASP A 829 5.29 19.20 0.84
CA ASP A 829 5.45 18.27 -0.27
C ASP A 829 6.08 16.97 0.22
N ASN A 830 5.70 15.87 -0.41
CA ASN A 830 6.45 14.63 -0.28
C ASN A 830 7.86 14.88 -0.83
N ALA A 831 8.90 14.50 -0.08
CA ALA A 831 10.21 15.08 -0.36
C ALA A 831 10.91 14.51 -1.60
N GLY A 832 11.68 15.35 -2.30
CA GLY A 832 12.37 15.03 -3.55
C GLY A 832 12.98 16.26 -4.25
N LYS A 833 13.70 16.06 -5.36
CA LYS A 833 14.47 17.14 -6.05
C LYS A 833 13.60 18.26 -6.66
N GLN A 834 12.29 18.06 -6.79
CA GLN A 834 11.30 19.07 -7.22
C GLN A 834 10.33 19.48 -6.09
N SER A 835 10.69 19.24 -4.82
CA SER A 835 9.90 19.71 -3.67
C SER A 835 9.77 21.23 -3.71
N GLY A 836 8.55 21.72 -3.59
CA GLY A 836 8.16 23.12 -3.55
C GLY A 836 7.03 23.49 -4.50
N SER A 837 6.83 22.76 -5.60
CA SER A 837 5.87 23.19 -6.64
C SER A 837 4.40 23.08 -6.21
N LEU A 838 4.02 21.98 -5.57
CA LEU A 838 2.63 21.74 -5.12
C LEU A 838 2.28 22.62 -3.93
N SER A 839 3.13 22.64 -2.90
CA SER A 839 2.96 23.52 -1.74
C SER A 839 3.03 25.01 -2.10
N ALA A 840 3.79 25.40 -3.13
CA ALA A 840 3.75 26.76 -3.67
C ALA A 840 2.42 27.06 -4.36
N LYS A 841 1.84 26.13 -5.13
CA LYS A 841 0.51 26.31 -5.73
C LYS A 841 -0.58 26.42 -4.67
N ALA A 842 -0.56 25.54 -3.65
CA ALA A 842 -1.46 25.63 -2.51
C ALA A 842 -1.30 26.98 -1.78
N PHE A 843 -0.07 27.47 -1.62
CA PHE A 843 0.20 28.81 -1.11
C PHE A 843 -0.37 29.91 -2.03
N ASP A 844 -0.24 29.76 -3.34
CA ASP A 844 -0.69 30.74 -4.32
C ASP A 844 -2.22 30.83 -4.43
N HIS A 845 -2.95 29.79 -4.02
CA HIS A 845 -4.41 29.76 -3.95
C HIS A 845 -4.96 29.72 -2.52
N SER A 846 -4.09 29.87 -1.50
CA SER A 846 -4.44 29.69 -0.07
C SER A 846 -5.64 30.52 0.37
N SER A 847 -5.76 31.76 -0.11
CA SER A 847 -6.87 32.64 0.22
C SER A 847 -8.22 32.10 -0.27
N ASP A 848 -8.33 31.77 -1.55
CA ASP A 848 -9.58 31.29 -2.13
C ASP A 848 -9.92 29.88 -1.61
N LEU A 849 -8.89 29.06 -1.38
CA LEU A 849 -9.02 27.74 -0.77
C LEU A 849 -9.59 27.80 0.64
N LEU A 850 -9.08 28.66 1.53
CA LEU A 850 -9.56 28.75 2.92
C LEU A 850 -11.05 29.12 2.99
N HIS A 851 -11.49 30.09 2.18
CA HIS A 851 -12.91 30.47 2.10
C HIS A 851 -13.77 29.30 1.61
N SER A 852 -13.32 28.63 0.54
CA SER A 852 -14.05 27.48 -0.01
C SER A 852 -14.04 26.25 0.91
N VAL A 853 -12.99 26.06 1.70
CA VAL A 853 -12.88 25.02 2.73
C VAL A 853 -13.89 25.30 3.84
N LEU A 854 -13.95 26.54 4.35
CA LEU A 854 -14.93 26.90 5.39
C LEU A 854 -16.36 26.65 4.91
N ASP A 855 -16.70 27.15 3.72
CA ASP A 855 -18.02 26.96 3.10
C ASP A 855 -18.38 25.47 2.94
N THR A 856 -17.41 24.65 2.53
CA THR A 856 -17.61 23.20 2.40
C THR A 856 -17.85 22.53 3.75
N VAL A 857 -17.09 22.89 4.79
CA VAL A 857 -17.23 22.29 6.13
C VAL A 857 -18.54 22.72 6.79
N GLU A 858 -18.93 23.99 6.68
CA GLU A 858 -20.17 24.51 7.28
C GLU A 858 -21.42 23.94 6.61
N ASN A 859 -21.45 23.87 5.28
CA ASN A 859 -22.62 23.39 4.53
C ASN A 859 -22.68 21.87 4.40
N CYS A 860 -21.64 21.15 4.86
CA CYS A 860 -21.67 19.70 4.86
C CYS A 860 -22.72 19.18 5.85
N PRO A 861 -23.62 18.26 5.46
CA PRO A 861 -24.70 17.79 6.33
C PRO A 861 -24.25 16.86 7.46
N CYS A 862 -22.99 16.40 7.47
CA CYS A 862 -22.51 15.48 8.49
C CYS A 862 -22.39 16.16 9.88
N GLU A 863 -22.61 15.40 10.95
CA GLU A 863 -22.50 15.91 12.32
C GLU A 863 -21.04 15.95 12.81
N ASP A 864 -20.37 14.79 12.77
CA ASP A 864 -19.04 14.62 13.37
C ASP A 864 -17.88 14.87 12.39
N GLY A 865 -18.16 14.85 11.09
CA GLY A 865 -17.16 14.86 10.02
C GLY A 865 -17.37 13.72 9.04
N CYS A 866 -16.95 13.92 7.79
CA CYS A 866 -16.99 12.91 6.73
C CYS A 866 -15.82 13.12 5.75
N PRO A 867 -15.56 12.17 4.84
CA PRO A 867 -14.50 12.28 3.82
C PRO A 867 -14.62 13.52 2.92
N ASN A 868 -15.83 14.06 2.76
CA ASN A 868 -16.08 15.24 1.93
C ASN A 868 -15.84 16.58 2.67
N CYS A 869 -15.62 16.54 3.98
CA CYS A 869 -15.26 17.73 4.76
C CYS A 869 -13.92 17.53 5.47
N ILE A 870 -13.87 16.94 6.67
CA ILE A 870 -12.71 16.99 7.56
C ILE A 870 -11.93 15.67 7.70
N SER A 871 -12.46 14.54 7.20
CA SER A 871 -11.83 13.22 7.34
C SER A 871 -11.00 12.89 6.11
N SER A 872 -9.90 12.16 6.26
CA SER A 872 -9.01 11.80 5.16
C SER A 872 -8.64 10.32 5.20
N SER A 873 -8.82 9.62 4.07
CA SER A 873 -8.40 8.21 3.92
C SER A 873 -6.88 8.03 4.01
N ASP A 874 -6.14 9.12 3.83
CA ASP A 874 -4.69 9.19 3.89
C ASP A 874 -4.12 9.55 5.27
N CYS A 875 -5.00 9.77 6.26
CA CYS A 875 -4.59 10.06 7.62
C CYS A 875 -3.76 8.91 8.21
N LYS A 876 -2.57 9.23 8.74
CA LYS A 876 -1.68 8.22 9.34
C LYS A 876 -2.19 7.68 10.67
N GLU A 877 -3.07 8.43 11.32
CA GLU A 877 -3.61 8.17 12.67
C GLU A 877 -5.13 7.97 12.65
N ASN A 878 -5.68 7.54 11.50
CA ASN A 878 -7.08 7.11 11.35
C ASN A 878 -8.15 8.15 11.75
N ASP A 879 -7.81 9.43 11.74
CA ASP A 879 -8.67 10.54 12.19
C ASP A 879 -9.22 10.37 13.62
N GLU A 880 -8.50 9.65 14.49
CA GLU A 880 -8.90 9.46 15.90
C GLU A 880 -8.94 10.77 16.69
N VAL A 881 -8.21 11.79 16.24
CA VAL A 881 -8.15 13.14 16.84
C VAL A 881 -8.78 14.13 15.87
N ALA A 882 -10.11 14.18 15.79
CA ALA A 882 -10.82 15.02 14.83
C ALA A 882 -12.05 15.70 15.44
N SER A 883 -12.35 16.92 14.99
CA SER A 883 -13.52 17.68 15.41
C SER A 883 -13.98 18.65 14.31
N LYS A 884 -15.19 18.44 13.77
CA LYS A 884 -15.81 19.33 12.79
C LYS A 884 -16.01 20.74 13.35
N ARG A 885 -16.60 20.82 14.54
CA ARG A 885 -16.82 22.09 15.25
C ARG A 885 -15.51 22.80 15.55
N GLY A 886 -14.49 22.05 16.00
CA GLY A 886 -13.15 22.58 16.20
C GLY A 886 -12.53 23.15 14.91
N ALA A 887 -12.70 22.46 13.78
CA ALA A 887 -12.21 22.92 12.48
C ALA A 887 -12.88 24.23 12.04
N ILE A 888 -14.20 24.36 12.19
CA ILE A 888 -14.94 25.59 11.87
C ILE A 888 -14.41 26.78 12.68
N VAL A 889 -14.18 26.59 13.99
CA VAL A 889 -13.62 27.63 14.86
C VAL A 889 -12.23 28.06 14.39
N ILE A 890 -11.35 27.11 14.08
CA ILE A 890 -10.01 27.40 13.56
C ILE A 890 -10.10 28.17 12.23
N LEU A 891 -10.90 27.69 11.27
CA LEU A 891 -11.03 28.32 9.94
C LEU A 891 -11.64 29.72 10.02
N ARG A 892 -12.73 29.92 10.77
CA ARG A 892 -13.33 31.24 11.02
C ARG A 892 -12.33 32.19 11.68
N SER A 893 -11.56 31.70 12.66
CA SER A 893 -10.55 32.52 13.34
C SER A 893 -9.43 32.98 12.41
N ILE A 894 -8.96 32.11 11.52
CA ILE A 894 -7.94 32.45 10.50
C ILE A 894 -8.49 33.52 9.55
N LEU A 895 -9.75 33.39 9.14
CA LEU A 895 -10.44 34.32 8.24
C LEU A 895 -10.97 35.60 8.93
N GLY A 896 -10.80 35.75 10.25
CA GLY A 896 -11.28 36.93 10.97
C GLY A 896 -12.81 37.04 11.08
N LEU A 897 -13.52 35.92 10.95
CA LEU A 897 -14.98 35.83 11.06
C LEU A 897 -15.42 35.64 12.51
N THR A 898 -16.70 35.91 12.80
CA THR A 898 -17.30 35.77 14.13
C THR A 898 -17.29 34.32 14.60
N LEU A 899 -16.86 34.08 15.83
CA LEU A 899 -16.82 32.76 16.45
C LEU A 899 -18.14 32.51 17.20
N GLU A 900 -18.97 31.59 16.70
CA GLU A 900 -20.20 31.16 17.36
C GLU A 900 -19.87 30.17 18.48
N LEU A 901 -19.36 30.68 19.60
CA LEU A 901 -18.96 29.89 20.77
C LEU A 901 -19.83 30.14 22.01
N ASP A 902 -20.76 31.08 21.92
CA ASP A 902 -21.57 31.54 23.05
C ASP A 902 -22.56 30.48 23.55
N ASP A 903 -22.97 29.56 22.67
CA ASP A 903 -23.89 28.46 22.99
C ASP A 903 -23.19 27.26 23.67
N LEU A 904 -21.87 27.28 23.81
CA LEU A 904 -21.11 26.20 24.43
C LEU A 904 -20.88 26.47 25.93
N PRO A 905 -21.09 25.44 26.80
CA PRO A 905 -20.85 25.58 28.22
C PRO A 905 -19.38 25.83 28.51
N ASP A 906 -19.10 26.67 29.50
CA ASP A 906 -17.74 26.86 29.98
C ASP A 906 -17.28 25.61 30.76
N VAL A 907 -16.09 25.11 30.41
CA VAL A 907 -15.46 23.94 31.02
C VAL A 907 -14.11 24.36 31.59
N ASP A 908 -13.68 23.74 32.69
CA ASP A 908 -12.33 23.96 33.22
C ASP A 908 -11.29 23.60 32.14
N PRO A 909 -10.47 24.55 31.68
CA PRO A 909 -9.49 24.32 30.61
C PRO A 909 -8.43 23.28 30.97
N HIS A 910 -8.29 22.90 32.24
CA HIS A 910 -7.39 21.84 32.69
C HIS A 910 -7.92 20.42 32.42
N THR A 911 -9.19 20.28 32.02
CA THR A 911 -9.79 18.99 31.62
C THR A 911 -9.24 18.46 30.29
N ILE A 912 -8.71 19.35 29.44
CA ILE A 912 -8.12 19.01 28.14
C ILE A 912 -6.60 19.18 28.21
N PRO A 913 -5.80 18.16 27.86
CA PRO A 913 -4.34 18.26 27.88
C PRO A 913 -3.82 19.44 27.04
N GLU A 914 -2.91 20.24 27.61
CA GLU A 914 -2.30 21.38 26.91
C GLU A 914 -1.14 20.93 26.02
N THR A 915 -1.48 20.29 24.91
CA THR A 915 -0.51 19.87 23.89
C THR A 915 -0.18 20.97 22.87
N VAL A 916 -1.07 21.98 22.76
CA VAL A 916 -0.97 23.10 21.80
C VAL A 916 -0.82 24.45 22.50
N VAL A 917 0.17 25.22 22.07
CA VAL A 917 0.49 26.59 22.51
C VAL A 917 0.45 27.56 21.33
N ASP A 918 0.34 28.85 21.64
CA ASP A 918 0.40 29.91 20.63
C ASP A 918 1.73 29.84 19.86
N ALA A 919 1.64 30.06 18.54
CA ALA A 919 2.81 30.08 17.69
C ALA A 919 3.69 31.33 17.93
N GLU A 920 5.00 31.12 18.06
CA GLU A 920 5.96 32.23 18.04
C GLU A 920 6.17 32.74 16.61
N PRO A 921 6.19 34.06 16.36
CA PRO A 921 6.36 34.60 15.02
C PRO A 921 7.71 34.18 14.43
N LEU A 922 7.69 33.53 13.27
CA LEU A 922 8.93 33.19 12.57
C LEU A 922 9.60 34.46 12.02
N SER A 923 10.93 34.51 12.07
CA SER A 923 11.70 35.63 11.54
C SER A 923 11.48 35.77 10.03
N ILE A 924 10.89 36.90 9.64
CA ILE A 924 10.80 37.29 8.22
C ILE A 924 12.23 37.70 7.81
N PRO A 925 12.84 37.07 6.79
CA PRO A 925 14.10 37.56 6.28
C PRO A 925 13.89 39.02 5.83
N ARG A 926 14.70 39.94 6.38
CA ARG A 926 14.74 41.31 5.83
C ARG A 926 15.06 41.18 4.35
N ASN A 927 14.24 41.79 3.50
CA ASN A 927 14.49 41.87 2.07
C ASN A 927 15.96 42.25 1.83
N GLU A 928 16.74 41.37 1.21
CA GLU A 928 17.88 41.79 0.40
C GLU A 928 17.27 42.49 -0.82
N THR A 929 16.85 43.74 -0.61
CA THR A 929 16.56 44.66 -1.70
C THR A 929 17.84 44.90 -2.48
N ASN A 930 17.85 44.51 -3.75
CA ASN A 930 18.68 45.00 -4.84
C ASN A 930 20.09 45.52 -4.47
N SER A 931 21.09 44.68 -4.74
CA SER A 931 22.34 45.14 -5.37
C SER A 931 22.74 44.17 -6.47
#